data_AF-A0A7J4M614-F1
#
_entry.id   AF-A0A7J4M614-F1
#
_cell.length_a   1.000
_cell.length_b   1.000
_cell.length_c   1.000
_cell.angle_alpha   90.00
_cell.angle_beta   90.00
_cell.angle_gamma   90.00
#
_symmetry.space_group_name_H-M   'P 1'
#
loop_
_entity.id
_entity.type
_entity.pdbx_description
1 polymer ?
#
loop_
_entity_poly.entity_id
_entity_poly.type
_entity_poly.pdbx_seq_one_letter_code
_entity_poly.pdbx_strand_id
1 'polypeptide(L)'
;MYWPITLLLGLIIIFVIGYLLFLKFRLKSDAFLFSVGLGTMFIVFLLFSINQYFRLPISPTNTWIAIISSLLFLLLVNYNLLIREVPRIKFKFKPKFSAFSILILAVFIIAFYKSVFFPITADDAVLMYAFISERSWDDGFPPSATSSYMEISYAYPNTNFVLFFYNYFFGLNFGFDDIFIRVLIPLFSLLNLLLFYRLSFALFKNKEIAQLTAVIFASSTIFASGIIQEYTTMYEVFFSFMAVYAFVLYNEDKDYRYLVLTGVFLASILMIKYTLIPFVLFFLVSMLVFNRSIKTIVKLAIVIIPVSLVFYLRNIISYKNPVYPFFFGGENFNAKLFEIQNTFANVPSYTVEQLFVALIPISLFIFIFFICFLLDYIKSEKKNSTYNILILTAVLYLLFWSWTSAFIKETQGMRHLIESFGIISLFSAAFLYKKIHDRSKIILYSLIPAISAFSIYWLYFVFVPDPYFEYSKNLLTLMFLQPVLLTCSLLLLRSKINSKKILALVIISLMIVPIGFAAFAKRTALWEYPSDEEVIERYYPDHFEVFQYINKNLPADAKILSLYNQRYYIKREILPADSPRVSFLYENTSIDSAINKLESMGVNYILVSEMEKNLPFWQISVVHRAHEERNLKLTVLYKNEEVTLYEIS
;
A
#
# COMPACT_ATOMS: atom_id res chain seq x y z
N MET A 1 4.13 -5.59 -27.94
CA MET A 1 3.83 -4.89 -26.69
C MET A 1 3.29 -3.50 -27.01
N TYR A 2 2.00 -3.28 -26.77
CA TYR A 2 1.39 -1.95 -26.87
C TYR A 2 1.19 -1.28 -25.50
N TRP A 3 1.61 -1.94 -24.42
CA TRP A 3 1.41 -1.45 -23.04
C TRP A 3 1.90 -0.02 -22.80
N PRO A 4 3.01 0.51 -23.40
CA PRO A 4 3.40 1.90 -23.15
C PRO A 4 2.38 2.90 -23.73
N ILE A 5 1.81 2.57 -24.90
CA ILE A 5 0.77 3.37 -25.55
C ILE A 5 -0.51 3.30 -24.73
N THR A 6 -0.92 2.10 -24.30
CA THR A 6 -2.09 1.89 -23.45
C THR A 6 -1.97 2.64 -22.13
N LEU A 7 -0.80 2.56 -21.47
CA LEU A 7 -0.52 3.27 -20.23
C LEU A 7 -0.62 4.79 -20.43
N LEU A 8 0.05 5.33 -21.45
CA LEU A 8 0.02 6.76 -21.75
C LEU A 8 -1.41 7.25 -22.05
N LEU A 9 -2.14 6.53 -22.89
CA LEU A 9 -3.53 6.83 -23.22
C LEU A 9 -4.41 6.79 -21.96
N GLY A 10 -4.26 5.76 -21.13
CA GLY A 10 -5.00 5.61 -19.89
C GLY A 10 -4.73 6.75 -18.91
N LEU A 11 -3.48 7.18 -18.77
CA LEU A 11 -3.09 8.33 -17.94
C LEU A 11 -3.63 9.66 -18.51
N ILE A 12 -3.64 9.83 -19.83
CA ILE A 12 -4.23 11.00 -20.48
C ILE A 12 -5.73 11.07 -20.22
N ILE A 13 -6.45 9.96 -20.37
CA ILE A 13 -7.90 9.89 -20.09
C ILE A 13 -8.19 10.21 -18.62
N ILE A 14 -7.44 9.62 -17.68
CA ILE A 14 -7.51 9.95 -16.25
C ILE A 14 -7.34 11.46 -16.05
N PHE A 15 -6.28 12.03 -16.61
CA PHE A 15 -6.00 13.46 -16.48
C PHE A 15 -7.13 14.31 -17.09
N VAL A 16 -7.64 14.00 -18.28
CA VAL A 16 -8.70 14.76 -18.95
C VAL A 16 -10.00 14.70 -18.15
N ILE A 17 -10.46 13.51 -17.72
CA ILE A 17 -11.66 13.35 -16.91
C ILE A 17 -11.53 14.16 -15.62
N GLY A 18 -10.41 13.99 -14.92
CA GLY A 18 -10.15 14.72 -13.69
C GLY A 18 -10.05 16.23 -13.90
N TYR A 19 -9.49 16.67 -15.03
CA TYR A 19 -9.42 18.08 -15.40
C TYR A 19 -10.81 18.67 -15.65
N LEU A 20 -11.67 17.95 -16.37
CA LEU A 20 -13.06 18.38 -16.59
C LEU A 20 -13.86 18.45 -15.28
N LEU A 21 -13.64 17.52 -14.35
CA LEU A 21 -14.19 17.60 -13.00
C LEU A 21 -13.63 18.82 -12.24
N PHE A 22 -12.33 19.08 -12.41
CA PHE A 22 -11.61 20.17 -11.75
C PHE A 22 -11.91 21.56 -12.33
N LEU A 23 -12.35 21.68 -13.59
CA LEU A 23 -12.66 22.98 -14.22
C LEU A 23 -13.68 23.79 -13.41
N LYS A 24 -14.64 23.12 -12.76
CA LYS A 24 -15.60 23.75 -11.84
C LYS A 24 -14.93 24.46 -10.66
N PHE A 25 -13.71 24.07 -10.32
CA PHE A 25 -12.94 24.61 -9.21
C PHE A 25 -12.13 25.86 -9.60
N ARG A 26 -11.85 26.12 -10.88
CA ARG A 26 -11.10 27.30 -11.38
C ARG A 26 -9.76 27.58 -10.66
N LEU A 27 -9.08 26.54 -10.18
CA LEU A 27 -7.84 26.68 -9.41
C LEU A 27 -6.64 26.59 -10.37
N LYS A 28 -5.68 27.52 -10.26
CA LYS A 28 -4.69 27.74 -11.34
C LYS A 28 -3.35 27.01 -11.15
N SER A 29 -2.91 26.75 -9.92
CA SER A 29 -1.52 26.37 -9.66
C SER A 29 -1.27 24.86 -9.56
N ASP A 30 -2.32 24.05 -9.39
CA ASP A 30 -2.21 22.63 -8.97
C ASP A 30 -3.14 21.70 -9.74
N ALA A 31 -3.63 22.16 -10.90
CA ALA A 31 -4.58 21.42 -11.72
C ALA A 31 -4.13 19.99 -12.03
N PHE A 32 -2.82 19.77 -12.22
CA PHE A 32 -2.31 18.43 -12.54
C PHE A 32 -2.57 17.39 -11.45
N LEU A 33 -2.11 17.61 -10.21
CA LEU A 33 -2.27 16.64 -9.12
C LEU A 33 -3.75 16.39 -8.79
N PHE A 34 -4.55 17.46 -8.75
CA PHE A 34 -5.99 17.33 -8.52
C PHE A 34 -6.71 16.61 -9.65
N SER A 35 -6.32 16.85 -10.91
CA SER A 35 -6.90 16.14 -12.06
C SER A 35 -6.53 14.66 -12.01
N VAL A 36 -5.27 14.30 -11.76
CA VAL A 36 -4.90 12.89 -11.65
C VAL A 36 -5.64 12.20 -10.51
N GLY A 37 -5.73 12.83 -9.33
CA GLY A 37 -6.46 12.27 -8.20
C GLY A 37 -7.96 12.11 -8.45
N LEU A 38 -8.64 13.16 -8.93
CA LEU A 38 -10.07 13.12 -9.23
C LEU A 38 -10.39 12.15 -10.37
N GLY A 39 -9.58 12.14 -11.43
CA GLY A 39 -9.75 11.27 -12.58
C GLY A 39 -9.64 9.80 -12.21
N THR A 40 -8.60 9.43 -11.45
CA THR A 40 -8.40 8.06 -10.96
C THR A 40 -9.60 7.62 -10.13
N MET A 41 -10.01 8.41 -9.14
CA MET A 41 -11.14 8.05 -8.27
C MET A 41 -12.45 7.96 -9.04
N PHE A 42 -12.69 8.87 -9.97
CA PHE A 42 -13.90 8.85 -10.78
C PHE A 42 -13.99 7.59 -11.64
N ILE A 43 -12.90 7.20 -12.32
CA ILE A 43 -12.87 5.99 -13.15
C ILE A 43 -13.09 4.74 -12.29
N VAL A 44 -12.35 4.62 -11.18
CA VAL A 44 -12.49 3.48 -10.26
C VAL A 44 -13.92 3.38 -9.74
N PHE A 45 -14.49 4.50 -9.30
CA PHE A 45 -15.85 4.58 -8.80
C PHE A 45 -16.87 4.20 -9.86
N LEU A 46 -16.68 4.67 -11.10
CA LEU A 46 -17.58 4.40 -12.21
C LEU A 46 -17.58 2.92 -12.56
N LEU A 47 -16.41 2.31 -12.74
CA LEU A 47 -16.28 0.89 -13.07
C LEU A 47 -16.79 0.02 -11.92
N PHE A 48 -16.47 0.36 -10.68
CA PHE A 48 -17.03 -0.27 -9.49
C PHE A 48 -18.57 -0.22 -9.53
N SER A 49 -19.14 0.96 -9.76
CA SER A 49 -20.60 1.13 -9.71
C SER A 49 -21.31 0.37 -10.82
N ILE A 50 -20.77 0.47 -12.05
CA ILE A 50 -21.28 -0.25 -13.22
C ILE A 50 -21.26 -1.77 -12.97
N ASN A 51 -20.17 -2.29 -12.41
CA ASN A 51 -20.05 -3.72 -12.19
C ASN A 51 -20.90 -4.20 -11.00
N GLN A 52 -20.85 -3.50 -9.87
CA GLN A 52 -21.45 -3.97 -8.62
C GLN A 52 -22.96 -3.69 -8.52
N TYR A 53 -23.44 -2.58 -9.07
CA TYR A 53 -24.87 -2.21 -9.01
C TYR A 53 -25.63 -2.52 -10.28
N PHE A 54 -25.01 -2.35 -11.45
CA PHE A 54 -25.66 -2.60 -12.74
C PHE A 54 -25.33 -3.98 -13.31
N ARG A 55 -24.49 -4.77 -12.62
CA ARG A 55 -24.12 -6.13 -13.01
C ARG A 55 -23.58 -6.22 -14.45
N LEU A 56 -22.88 -5.18 -14.91
CA LEU A 56 -22.19 -5.23 -16.21
C LEU A 56 -20.79 -5.83 -16.02
N PRO A 57 -20.40 -6.82 -16.84
CA PRO A 57 -19.09 -7.46 -16.69
C PRO A 57 -17.96 -6.48 -17.01
N ILE A 58 -16.84 -6.62 -16.30
CA ILE A 58 -15.57 -6.00 -16.63
C ILE A 58 -15.13 -6.58 -17.98
N SER A 59 -15.10 -5.73 -19.00
CA SER A 59 -14.70 -6.11 -20.36
C SER A 59 -14.16 -4.89 -21.08
N PRO A 60 -13.38 -5.05 -22.17
CA PRO A 60 -12.91 -3.91 -22.96
C PRO A 60 -14.07 -3.01 -23.41
N THR A 61 -15.15 -3.61 -23.91
CA THR A 61 -16.33 -2.91 -24.41
C THR A 61 -16.99 -2.06 -23.33
N ASN A 62 -17.28 -2.64 -22.16
CA ASN A 62 -17.95 -1.90 -21.08
C ASN A 62 -17.05 -0.81 -20.49
N THR A 63 -15.73 -1.05 -20.42
CA THR A 63 -14.76 -0.03 -20.01
C THR A 63 -14.75 1.15 -20.97
N TRP A 64 -14.70 0.91 -22.28
CA TRP A 64 -14.75 1.98 -23.28
C TRP A 64 -16.08 2.74 -23.30
N ILE A 65 -17.22 2.05 -23.18
CA ILE A 65 -18.53 2.68 -23.06
C ILE A 65 -18.56 3.60 -21.83
N ALA A 66 -18.06 3.14 -20.68
CA ALA A 66 -17.99 3.92 -19.45
C ALA A 66 -17.14 5.19 -19.63
N ILE A 67 -15.96 5.07 -20.24
CA ILE A 67 -15.05 6.19 -20.51
C ILE A 67 -15.70 7.22 -21.46
N ILE A 68 -16.20 6.76 -22.62
CA ILE A 68 -16.76 7.64 -23.65
C ILE A 68 -18.00 8.35 -23.11
N SER A 69 -18.89 7.62 -22.44
CA SER A 69 -20.11 8.20 -21.84
C SER A 69 -19.76 9.25 -20.79
N SER A 70 -18.72 9.00 -19.97
CA SER A 70 -18.25 9.95 -18.96
C SER A 70 -17.64 11.20 -19.58
N LEU A 71 -16.80 11.04 -20.61
CA LEU A 71 -16.21 12.17 -21.33
C LEU A 71 -17.30 13.02 -21.97
N LEU A 72 -18.26 12.40 -22.67
CA LEU A 72 -19.39 13.10 -23.27
C LEU A 72 -20.22 13.84 -22.21
N PHE A 73 -20.58 13.18 -21.12
CA PHE A 73 -21.32 13.81 -20.02
C PHE A 73 -20.55 15.00 -19.42
N LEU A 74 -19.26 14.83 -19.13
CA LEU A 74 -18.43 15.89 -18.56
C LEU A 74 -18.19 17.05 -19.53
N LEU A 75 -18.06 16.77 -20.83
CA LEU A 75 -17.99 17.79 -21.87
C LEU A 75 -19.30 18.57 -21.97
N LEU A 76 -20.46 17.89 -21.93
CA LEU A 76 -21.77 18.55 -21.95
C LEU A 76 -21.98 19.43 -20.71
N VAL A 77 -21.68 18.91 -19.52
CA VAL A 77 -21.83 19.64 -18.26
C VAL A 77 -20.88 20.84 -18.17
N ASN A 78 -19.69 20.75 -18.77
CA ASN A 78 -18.69 21.81 -18.74
C ASN A 78 -18.58 22.61 -20.04
N TYR A 79 -19.48 22.42 -21.01
CA TYR A 79 -19.40 23.01 -22.35
C TYR A 79 -19.20 24.53 -22.31
N ASN A 80 -20.01 25.21 -21.49
CA ASN A 80 -19.93 26.66 -21.31
C ASN A 80 -18.61 27.13 -20.67
N LEU A 81 -18.01 26.33 -19.79
CA LEU A 81 -16.71 26.65 -19.17
C LEU A 81 -15.57 26.43 -20.15
N LEU A 82 -15.61 25.34 -20.92
CA LEU A 82 -14.60 25.00 -21.93
C LEU A 82 -14.52 26.07 -23.02
N ILE A 83 -15.66 26.59 -23.50
CA ILE A 83 -15.67 27.64 -24.53
C ILE A 83 -15.16 28.98 -23.99
N ARG A 84 -15.54 29.34 -22.77
CA ARG A 84 -15.24 30.66 -22.20
C ARG A 84 -13.82 30.78 -21.68
N GLU A 85 -13.30 29.72 -21.11
CA GLU A 85 -12.03 29.72 -20.39
C GLU A 85 -11.28 28.42 -20.71
N VAL A 86 -10.69 28.30 -21.91
CA VAL A 86 -9.62 27.29 -22.12
C VAL A 86 -8.40 27.83 -21.38
N PRO A 87 -8.11 27.37 -20.15
CA PRO A 87 -6.99 27.90 -19.40
C PRO A 87 -5.75 27.39 -20.14
N ARG A 88 -4.94 28.30 -20.68
CA ARG A 88 -3.63 27.91 -21.20
C ARG A 88 -2.83 27.36 -20.03
N ILE A 89 -2.76 26.03 -19.89
CA ILE A 89 -1.90 25.37 -18.93
C ILE A 89 -0.47 25.64 -19.38
N LYS A 90 0.11 26.74 -18.88
CA LYS A 90 1.50 27.08 -19.15
C LYS A 90 2.36 26.21 -18.26
N PHE A 91 2.74 25.03 -18.75
CA PHE A 91 3.82 24.25 -18.16
C PHE A 91 5.13 25.01 -18.37
N LYS A 92 5.47 25.90 -17.44
CA LYS A 92 6.83 26.48 -17.38
C LYS A 92 7.76 25.48 -16.69
N PHE A 93 8.06 24.38 -17.38
CA PHE A 93 9.09 23.46 -16.93
C PHE A 93 10.45 24.00 -17.39
N LYS A 94 11.13 24.74 -16.50
CA LYS A 94 12.55 25.08 -16.67
C LYS A 94 13.32 24.25 -15.64
N PRO A 95 13.69 22.99 -15.96
CA PRO A 95 14.36 22.14 -14.99
C PRO A 95 15.73 22.74 -14.72
N LYS A 96 15.88 23.38 -13.56
CA LYS A 96 17.17 23.50 -12.92
C LYS A 96 17.27 22.29 -12.00
N PHE A 97 17.78 21.18 -12.54
CA PHE A 97 18.05 20.01 -11.73
C PHE A 97 19.11 20.41 -10.70
N SER A 98 18.69 20.50 -9.43
CA SER A 98 19.65 20.52 -8.33
C SER A 98 20.23 19.11 -8.18
N ALA A 99 21.40 19.00 -7.55
CA ALA A 99 21.95 17.70 -7.18
C ALA A 99 20.92 16.82 -6.42
N PHE A 100 20.01 17.44 -5.66
CA PHE A 100 18.91 16.77 -4.96
C PHE A 100 17.93 16.07 -5.90
N SER A 101 17.52 16.74 -6.97
CA SER A 101 16.62 16.15 -7.96
C SER A 101 17.26 14.97 -8.69
N ILE A 102 18.56 15.03 -8.98
CA ILE A 102 19.31 13.93 -9.62
C ILE A 102 19.34 12.70 -8.72
N LEU A 103 19.54 12.91 -7.42
CA LEU A 103 19.72 11.82 -6.47
C LEU A 103 18.39 11.16 -6.06
N ILE A 104 17.30 11.93 -5.93
CA ILE A 104 15.94 11.37 -5.87
C ILE A 104 15.65 10.57 -7.14
N LEU A 105 15.99 11.13 -8.31
CA LEU A 105 15.76 10.47 -9.59
C LEU A 105 16.55 9.15 -9.69
N ALA A 106 17.77 9.07 -9.14
CA ALA A 106 18.55 7.83 -9.12
C ALA A 106 17.88 6.71 -8.31
N VAL A 107 17.44 7.00 -7.06
CA VAL A 107 16.65 6.05 -6.24
C VAL A 107 15.42 5.60 -7.00
N PHE A 108 14.70 6.57 -7.53
CA PHE A 108 13.44 6.34 -8.21
C PHE A 108 13.65 5.48 -9.46
N ILE A 109 14.66 5.75 -10.30
CA ILE A 109 14.95 4.96 -11.50
C ILE A 109 15.27 3.51 -11.13
N ILE A 110 16.09 3.26 -10.10
CA ILE A 110 16.44 1.90 -9.68
C ILE A 110 15.19 1.17 -9.17
N ALA A 111 14.44 1.79 -8.27
CA ALA A 111 13.23 1.18 -7.72
C ALA A 111 12.13 0.99 -8.78
N PHE A 112 11.98 1.95 -9.70
CA PHE A 112 11.08 1.86 -10.85
C PHE A 112 11.50 0.71 -11.77
N TYR A 113 12.79 0.58 -12.08
CA TYR A 113 13.32 -0.54 -12.86
C TYR A 113 12.99 -1.89 -12.19
N LYS A 114 13.26 -2.03 -10.89
CA LYS A 114 12.95 -3.27 -10.14
C LYS A 114 11.45 -3.55 -10.07
N SER A 115 10.60 -2.54 -9.97
CA SER A 115 9.16 -2.72 -9.93
C SER A 115 8.63 -3.17 -11.30
N VAL A 116 9.05 -2.51 -12.38
CA VAL A 116 8.54 -2.73 -13.75
C VAL A 116 9.03 -4.02 -14.38
N PHE A 117 10.32 -4.34 -14.22
CA PHE A 117 10.96 -5.39 -15.01
C PHE A 117 11.10 -6.74 -14.27
N PHE A 118 10.72 -6.81 -13.00
CA PHE A 118 10.74 -8.06 -12.23
C PHE A 118 9.30 -8.53 -12.02
N PRO A 119 9.07 -9.85 -11.87
CA PRO A 119 7.73 -10.36 -11.60
C PRO A 119 7.24 -9.90 -10.22
N ILE A 120 5.93 -10.06 -10.01
CA ILE A 120 5.24 -9.67 -8.78
C ILE A 120 5.58 -10.69 -7.68
N THR A 121 6.33 -10.29 -6.68
CA THR A 121 6.79 -11.22 -5.62
C THR A 121 6.30 -10.83 -4.23
N ALA A 122 5.51 -9.76 -4.13
CA ALA A 122 4.97 -9.33 -2.84
C ALA A 122 3.74 -10.18 -2.50
N ASP A 123 3.69 -10.75 -1.29
CA ASP A 123 2.70 -11.78 -0.93
C ASP A 123 1.25 -11.30 -1.11
N ASP A 124 0.86 -10.13 -0.58
CA ASP A 124 -0.51 -9.60 -0.80
C ASP A 124 -0.79 -9.34 -2.29
N ALA A 125 0.24 -9.04 -3.09
CA ALA A 125 0.06 -8.79 -4.51
C ALA A 125 -0.15 -10.10 -5.29
N VAL A 126 0.63 -11.13 -5.01
CA VAL A 126 0.48 -12.48 -5.60
C VAL A 126 -0.84 -13.11 -5.15
N LEU A 127 -1.18 -12.98 -3.87
CA LEU A 127 -2.36 -13.57 -3.26
C LEU A 127 -3.65 -12.85 -3.65
N MET A 128 -3.63 -11.52 -3.55
CA MET A 128 -4.81 -10.68 -3.72
C MET A 128 -4.69 -9.84 -5.00
N TYR A 129 -3.83 -8.84 -5.05
CA TYR A 129 -4.01 -7.78 -6.06
C TYR A 129 -3.90 -8.24 -7.51
N ALA A 130 -2.92 -9.09 -7.85
CA ALA A 130 -2.72 -9.61 -9.20
C ALA A 130 -3.72 -10.72 -9.52
N PHE A 131 -3.74 -11.77 -8.69
CA PHE A 131 -4.61 -12.93 -8.87
C PHE A 131 -6.10 -12.55 -8.97
N ILE A 132 -6.58 -11.71 -8.06
CA ILE A 132 -7.98 -11.27 -8.06
C ILE A 132 -8.28 -10.43 -9.29
N SER A 133 -7.33 -9.61 -9.74
CA SER A 133 -7.52 -8.77 -10.93
C SER A 133 -7.56 -9.58 -12.21
N GLU A 134 -6.69 -10.58 -12.35
CA GLU A 134 -6.72 -11.56 -13.44
C GLU A 134 -8.04 -12.31 -13.44
N ARG A 135 -8.43 -12.90 -12.31
CA ARG A 135 -9.65 -13.71 -12.23
C ARG A 135 -10.92 -12.90 -12.52
N SER A 136 -10.99 -11.67 -12.01
CA SER A 136 -12.14 -10.80 -12.26
C SER A 136 -12.21 -10.30 -13.70
N TRP A 137 -11.07 -10.22 -14.37
CA TRP A 137 -11.01 -9.90 -15.79
C TRP A 137 -11.58 -11.07 -16.61
N ASP A 138 -11.15 -12.29 -16.30
CA ASP A 138 -11.62 -13.50 -16.99
C ASP A 138 -13.10 -13.78 -16.77
N ASP A 139 -13.56 -13.67 -15.52
CA ASP A 139 -14.96 -13.91 -15.15
C ASP A 139 -15.87 -12.70 -15.47
N GLY A 140 -15.30 -11.54 -15.74
CA GLY A 140 -16.00 -10.26 -15.86
C GLY A 140 -16.56 -9.73 -14.54
N PHE A 141 -16.42 -10.45 -13.43
CA PHE A 141 -16.89 -10.01 -12.12
C PHE A 141 -15.86 -10.32 -11.05
N PRO A 142 -15.73 -9.46 -10.02
CA PRO A 142 -15.04 -9.85 -8.82
C PRO A 142 -15.70 -11.12 -8.26
N PRO A 143 -14.92 -12.14 -7.93
CA PRO A 143 -15.45 -13.34 -7.30
C PRO A 143 -16.20 -13.00 -6.00
N SER A 144 -17.21 -13.81 -5.70
CA SER A 144 -18.08 -13.58 -4.54
C SER A 144 -17.29 -13.73 -3.25
N ALA A 145 -17.34 -12.72 -2.36
CA ALA A 145 -16.81 -12.92 -1.02
C ALA A 145 -17.60 -14.00 -0.28
N THR A 146 -16.84 -14.92 0.28
CA THR A 146 -17.21 -16.20 0.86
C THR A 146 -16.28 -16.39 2.04
N SER A 147 -16.55 -17.28 3.00
CA SER A 147 -15.80 -17.32 4.27
C SER A 147 -14.32 -17.75 4.20
N SER A 148 -13.74 -18.03 3.02
CA SER A 148 -12.28 -18.23 2.95
C SER A 148 -11.57 -16.90 3.14
N TYR A 149 -10.39 -16.89 3.74
CA TYR A 149 -9.56 -15.70 3.95
C TYR A 149 -9.30 -14.97 2.63
N MET A 150 -9.07 -15.77 1.59
CA MET A 150 -8.85 -15.28 0.24
C MET A 150 -10.13 -14.75 -0.40
N GLU A 151 -11.29 -15.37 -0.18
CA GLU A 151 -12.55 -14.84 -0.74
C GLU A 151 -13.08 -13.65 0.07
N ILE A 152 -12.84 -13.61 1.37
CA ILE A 152 -13.10 -12.49 2.26
C ILE A 152 -12.38 -11.22 1.78
N SER A 153 -11.17 -11.38 1.24
CA SER A 153 -10.37 -10.28 0.69
C SER A 153 -11.09 -9.50 -0.43
N TYR A 154 -12.07 -10.10 -1.14
CA TYR A 154 -12.91 -9.42 -2.14
C TYR A 154 -13.89 -8.42 -1.55
N ALA A 155 -14.27 -8.59 -0.30
CA ALA A 155 -15.10 -7.63 0.41
C ALA A 155 -14.31 -6.46 0.97
N TYR A 156 -12.97 -6.53 0.91
CA TYR A 156 -12.09 -5.50 1.44
C TYR A 156 -11.93 -4.35 0.42
N PRO A 157 -11.97 -3.07 0.86
CA PRO A 157 -11.95 -1.93 -0.05
C PRO A 157 -10.69 -1.85 -0.91
N ASN A 158 -9.53 -2.23 -0.36
CA ASN A 158 -8.23 -2.16 -1.03
C ASN A 158 -8.20 -3.00 -2.29
N THR A 159 -8.72 -4.22 -2.20
CA THR A 159 -8.86 -5.16 -3.28
C THR A 159 -9.72 -4.55 -4.35
N ASN A 160 -10.88 -3.98 -4.00
CA ASN A 160 -11.78 -3.38 -4.99
C ASN A 160 -11.16 -2.14 -5.67
N PHE A 161 -10.56 -1.22 -4.91
CA PHE A 161 -9.94 -0.04 -5.50
C PHE A 161 -8.88 -0.45 -6.54
N VAL A 162 -7.97 -1.32 -6.13
CA VAL A 162 -6.86 -1.77 -6.97
C VAL A 162 -7.35 -2.60 -8.14
N LEU A 163 -8.30 -3.50 -7.89
CA LEU A 163 -8.96 -4.32 -8.89
C LEU A 163 -9.56 -3.49 -10.02
N PHE A 164 -10.41 -2.52 -9.69
CA PHE A 164 -11.05 -1.68 -10.71
C PHE A 164 -10.06 -0.72 -11.36
N PHE A 165 -8.99 -0.33 -10.65
CA PHE A 165 -7.94 0.50 -11.23
C PHE A 165 -7.08 -0.27 -12.24
N TYR A 166 -6.75 -1.53 -11.98
CA TYR A 166 -6.00 -2.38 -12.92
C TYR A 166 -6.87 -2.80 -14.10
N ASN A 167 -8.12 -3.20 -13.84
CA ASN A 167 -9.08 -3.56 -14.88
C ASN A 167 -9.40 -2.42 -15.85
N TYR A 168 -9.28 -1.16 -15.41
CA TYR A 168 -9.34 -0.03 -16.34
C TYR A 168 -8.24 -0.12 -17.41
N PHE A 169 -6.99 -0.39 -17.02
CA PHE A 169 -5.90 -0.54 -17.97
C PHE A 169 -6.03 -1.82 -18.80
N PHE A 170 -6.50 -2.93 -18.22
CA PHE A 170 -6.78 -4.16 -18.99
C PHE A 170 -7.86 -3.94 -20.05
N GLY A 171 -8.90 -3.16 -19.70
CA GLY A 171 -9.93 -2.70 -20.63
C GLY A 171 -9.38 -1.94 -21.83
N LEU A 172 -8.45 -1.02 -21.58
CA LEU A 172 -7.76 -0.27 -22.63
C LEU A 172 -6.79 -1.15 -23.44
N ASN A 173 -6.18 -2.15 -22.81
CA ASN A 173 -5.23 -3.08 -23.41
C ASN A 173 -5.90 -4.21 -24.21
N PHE A 174 -7.23 -4.38 -24.07
CA PHE A 174 -7.97 -5.54 -24.56
C PHE A 174 -7.47 -6.88 -24.01
N GLY A 175 -6.97 -6.89 -22.76
CA GLY A 175 -6.47 -8.08 -22.10
C GLY A 175 -5.74 -7.80 -20.80
N PHE A 176 -5.65 -8.81 -19.94
CA PHE A 176 -4.82 -8.80 -18.74
C PHE A 176 -3.34 -8.67 -19.10
N ASP A 177 -2.62 -7.80 -18.39
CA ASP A 177 -1.16 -7.68 -18.47
C ASP A 177 -0.65 -7.11 -17.13
N ASP A 178 0.12 -7.91 -16.40
CA ASP A 178 0.58 -7.56 -15.06
C ASP A 178 1.57 -6.38 -15.03
N ILE A 179 2.07 -5.96 -16.19
CA ILE A 179 2.91 -4.77 -16.33
C ILE A 179 2.20 -3.52 -15.77
N PHE A 180 0.87 -3.43 -15.87
CA PHE A 180 0.15 -2.29 -15.32
C PHE A 180 0.20 -2.27 -13.79
N ILE A 181 0.12 -3.43 -13.14
CA ILE A 181 0.28 -3.55 -11.69
C ILE A 181 1.65 -3.03 -11.26
N ARG A 182 2.67 -3.47 -11.99
CA ARG A 182 4.08 -3.13 -11.77
C ARG A 182 4.43 -1.67 -12.05
N VAL A 183 3.83 -1.04 -13.06
CA VAL A 183 4.15 0.34 -13.45
C VAL A 183 3.35 1.37 -12.64
N LEU A 184 2.12 1.07 -12.23
CA LEU A 184 1.26 2.07 -11.57
C LEU A 184 1.75 2.46 -10.18
N ILE A 185 2.30 1.52 -9.41
CA ILE A 185 2.85 1.78 -8.07
C ILE A 185 3.97 2.83 -8.10
N PRO A 186 5.06 2.65 -8.87
CA PRO A 186 6.12 3.63 -8.90
C PRO A 186 5.65 4.96 -9.50
N LEU A 187 4.69 4.96 -10.44
CA LEU A 187 4.06 6.21 -10.91
C LEU A 187 3.38 6.98 -9.76
N PHE A 188 2.62 6.30 -8.89
CA PHE A 188 2.03 6.95 -7.72
C PHE A 188 3.07 7.37 -6.68
N SER A 189 4.18 6.65 -6.55
CA SER A 189 5.32 7.10 -5.75
C SER A 189 5.91 8.41 -6.28
N LEU A 190 6.02 8.59 -7.61
CA LEU A 190 6.45 9.86 -8.21
C LEU A 190 5.46 10.99 -7.94
N LEU A 191 4.16 10.70 -8.08
CA LEU A 191 3.10 11.66 -7.76
C LEU A 191 3.14 12.06 -6.29
N ASN A 192 3.45 11.14 -5.38
CA ASN A 192 3.68 11.42 -3.97
C ASN A 192 4.84 12.39 -3.78
N LEU A 193 6.00 12.17 -4.40
CA LEU A 193 7.14 13.10 -4.30
C LEU A 193 6.79 14.52 -4.78
N LEU A 194 6.07 14.62 -5.89
CA LEU A 194 5.58 15.89 -6.40
C LEU A 194 4.59 16.53 -5.42
N LEU A 195 3.67 15.75 -4.88
CA LEU A 195 2.67 16.20 -3.90
C LEU A 195 3.33 16.71 -2.61
N PHE A 196 4.30 15.99 -2.04
CA PHE A 196 5.05 16.42 -0.86
C PHE A 196 5.82 17.71 -1.10
N TYR A 197 6.44 17.86 -2.27
CA TYR A 197 7.06 19.12 -2.65
C TYR A 197 6.02 20.27 -2.69
N ARG A 198 4.86 20.06 -3.33
CA ARG A 198 3.81 21.09 -3.45
C ARG A 198 3.17 21.44 -2.11
N LEU A 199 2.89 20.43 -1.30
CA LEU A 199 2.36 20.58 0.06
C LEU A 199 3.33 21.34 0.96
N SER A 200 4.61 20.95 0.97
CA SER A 200 5.66 21.64 1.73
C SER A 200 5.83 23.09 1.27
N PHE A 201 5.82 23.32 -0.05
CA PHE A 201 5.88 24.68 -0.58
C PHE A 201 4.66 25.51 -0.20
N ALA A 202 3.46 24.94 -0.20
CA ALA A 202 2.27 25.64 0.26
C ALA A 202 2.38 26.00 1.74
N LEU A 203 2.77 25.06 2.60
CA LEU A 203 2.91 25.28 4.03
C LEU A 203 3.97 26.35 4.36
N PHE A 204 5.19 26.20 3.84
CA PHE A 204 6.34 27.00 4.29
C PHE A 204 6.74 28.14 3.35
N LYS A 205 6.14 28.23 2.15
CA LYS A 205 6.47 29.19 1.09
C LYS A 205 7.96 29.25 0.72
N ASN A 206 8.69 28.15 0.95
CA ASN A 206 10.13 28.04 0.72
C ASN A 206 10.44 26.82 -0.14
N LYS A 207 11.13 27.03 -1.28
CA LYS A 207 11.46 25.97 -2.22
C LYS A 207 12.51 24.99 -1.70
N GLU A 208 13.45 25.46 -0.89
CA GLU A 208 14.53 24.63 -0.35
C GLU A 208 13.99 23.68 0.71
N ILE A 209 13.07 24.15 1.57
CA ILE A 209 12.31 23.29 2.49
C ILE A 209 11.49 22.26 1.71
N ALA A 210 10.82 22.67 0.63
CA ALA A 210 10.03 21.76 -0.20
C ALA A 210 10.86 20.67 -0.89
N GLN A 211 12.03 21.02 -1.42
CA GLN A 211 12.98 20.03 -1.96
C GLN A 211 13.46 19.08 -0.87
N LEU A 212 13.84 19.63 0.30
CA LEU A 212 14.31 18.83 1.42
C LEU A 212 13.22 17.88 1.95
N THR A 213 11.96 18.28 1.97
CA THR A 213 10.84 17.38 2.31
C THR A 213 10.78 16.21 1.34
N ALA A 214 10.80 16.46 0.04
CA ALA A 214 10.73 15.38 -0.96
C ALA A 214 11.92 14.43 -0.85
N VAL A 215 13.12 14.95 -0.56
CA VAL A 215 14.32 14.15 -0.28
C VAL A 215 14.12 13.31 0.99
N ILE A 216 13.73 13.91 2.11
CA ILE A 216 13.58 13.18 3.38
C ILE A 216 12.52 12.08 3.23
N PHE A 217 11.40 12.38 2.57
CA PHE A 217 10.36 11.39 2.32
C PHE A 217 10.84 10.28 1.39
N ALA A 218 11.51 10.61 0.27
CA ALA A 218 12.14 9.62 -0.61
C ALA A 218 13.21 8.77 0.09
N SER A 219 13.82 9.31 1.15
CA SER A 219 14.84 8.61 1.93
C SER A 219 14.29 7.64 2.97
N SER A 220 12.97 7.59 3.14
CA SER A 220 12.32 6.58 3.98
C SER A 220 12.48 5.20 3.35
N THR A 221 12.93 4.22 4.13
CA THR A 221 12.96 2.82 3.70
C THR A 221 11.56 2.29 3.41
N ILE A 222 10.54 2.77 4.13
CA ILE A 222 9.12 2.41 3.90
C ILE A 222 8.66 2.96 2.55
N PHE A 223 9.12 4.15 2.16
CA PHE A 223 8.83 4.69 0.83
C PHE A 223 9.53 3.86 -0.24
N ALA A 224 10.84 3.60 -0.09
CA ALA A 224 11.59 2.78 -1.04
C ALA A 224 11.01 1.36 -1.19
N SER A 225 10.61 0.72 -0.10
CA SER A 225 9.97 -0.59 -0.13
C SER A 225 8.62 -0.53 -0.83
N GLY A 226 7.80 0.49 -0.56
CA GLY A 226 6.50 0.63 -1.20
C GLY A 226 6.55 1.05 -2.68
N ILE A 227 7.70 1.48 -3.22
CA ILE A 227 7.87 1.63 -4.68
C ILE A 227 7.94 0.24 -5.35
N ILE A 228 8.58 -0.72 -4.67
CA ILE A 228 8.95 -2.02 -5.24
C ILE A 228 7.89 -3.08 -4.91
N GLN A 229 7.27 -2.98 -3.73
CA GLN A 229 6.18 -3.84 -3.32
C GLN A 229 4.90 -3.40 -4.02
N GLU A 230 4.25 -4.33 -4.72
CA GLU A 230 3.05 -4.08 -5.50
C GLU A 230 1.78 -3.95 -4.61
N TYR A 231 1.89 -3.18 -3.52
CA TYR A 231 0.87 -2.97 -2.48
C TYR A 231 0.09 -1.67 -2.65
N THR A 232 -1.07 -1.58 -2.01
CA THR A 232 -1.97 -0.40 -2.07
C THR A 232 -1.41 0.87 -1.43
N THR A 233 -0.35 0.75 -0.64
CA THR A 233 0.18 1.80 0.25
C THR A 233 0.52 3.11 -0.49
N MET A 234 1.04 3.06 -1.72
CA MET A 234 1.39 4.29 -2.45
C MET A 234 0.15 5.07 -2.91
N TYR A 235 -0.97 4.39 -3.17
CA TYR A 235 -2.26 5.03 -3.42
C TYR A 235 -2.80 5.67 -2.14
N GLU A 236 -2.73 4.94 -1.01
CA GLU A 236 -3.17 5.40 0.32
C GLU A 236 -2.49 6.71 0.71
N VAL A 237 -1.17 6.77 0.58
CA VAL A 237 -0.38 8.00 0.84
C VAL A 237 -0.84 9.12 -0.08
N PHE A 238 -0.98 8.85 -1.38
CA PHE A 238 -1.32 9.87 -2.35
C PHE A 238 -2.66 10.53 -2.03
N PHE A 239 -3.70 9.73 -1.80
CA PHE A 239 -5.02 10.28 -1.49
C PHE A 239 -5.09 10.92 -0.09
N SER A 240 -4.39 10.36 0.91
CA SER A 240 -4.29 10.97 2.24
C SER A 240 -3.66 12.36 2.18
N PHE A 241 -2.55 12.51 1.45
CA PHE A 241 -1.87 13.80 1.33
C PHE A 241 -2.51 14.74 0.33
N MET A 242 -3.29 14.26 -0.64
CA MET A 242 -4.15 15.11 -1.48
C MET A 242 -5.25 15.75 -0.62
N ALA A 243 -5.82 15.01 0.33
CA ALA A 243 -6.78 15.57 1.29
C ALA A 243 -6.15 16.65 2.18
N VAL A 244 -4.96 16.36 2.74
CA VAL A 244 -4.17 17.32 3.52
C VAL A 244 -3.83 18.54 2.68
N TYR A 245 -3.41 18.35 1.44
CA TYR A 245 -3.01 19.44 0.56
C TYR A 245 -4.19 20.35 0.20
N ALA A 246 -5.34 19.77 -0.17
CA ALA A 246 -6.57 20.52 -0.35
C ALA A 246 -6.94 21.30 0.92
N PHE A 247 -6.78 20.69 2.11
CA PHE A 247 -7.10 21.37 3.36
C PHE A 247 -6.16 22.54 3.67
N VAL A 248 -4.87 22.43 3.34
CA VAL A 248 -3.91 23.53 3.46
C VAL A 248 -4.35 24.69 2.57
N LEU A 249 -4.71 24.41 1.31
CA LEU A 249 -5.19 25.44 0.37
C LEU A 249 -6.52 26.05 0.83
N TYR A 250 -7.46 25.27 1.38
CA TYR A 250 -8.67 25.79 2.02
C TYR A 250 -8.33 26.76 3.17
N ASN A 251 -7.32 26.44 3.98
CA ASN A 251 -6.96 27.31 5.09
C ASN A 251 -6.30 28.61 4.66
N GLU A 252 -5.59 28.62 3.54
CA GLU A 252 -5.00 29.81 2.93
C GLU A 252 -6.07 30.68 2.24
N ASP A 253 -6.83 30.10 1.32
CA ASP A 253 -7.72 30.85 0.43
C ASP A 253 -9.15 31.02 0.98
N LYS A 254 -9.52 30.26 2.00
CA LYS A 254 -10.90 30.14 2.54
C LYS A 254 -11.95 29.72 1.52
N ASP A 255 -11.52 29.14 0.41
CA ASP A 255 -12.39 28.67 -0.66
C ASP A 255 -12.94 27.27 -0.35
N TYR A 256 -14.25 27.17 -0.13
CA TYR A 256 -14.94 25.93 0.20
C TYR A 256 -14.77 24.82 -0.84
N ARG A 257 -14.41 25.15 -2.07
CA ARG A 257 -14.14 24.17 -3.12
C ARG A 257 -12.98 23.26 -2.73
N TYR A 258 -11.95 23.79 -2.07
CA TYR A 258 -10.88 22.97 -1.51
C TYR A 258 -11.35 22.09 -0.34
N LEU A 259 -12.29 22.58 0.49
CA LEU A 259 -12.86 21.77 1.56
C LEU A 259 -13.64 20.57 0.99
N VAL A 260 -14.36 20.75 -0.12
CA VAL A 260 -15.01 19.65 -0.84
C VAL A 260 -13.97 18.65 -1.34
N LEU A 261 -12.87 19.12 -1.93
CA LEU A 261 -11.77 18.24 -2.37
C LEU A 261 -11.14 17.48 -1.19
N THR A 262 -10.95 18.13 -0.03
CA THR A 262 -10.53 17.44 1.21
C THR A 262 -11.48 16.29 1.52
N GLY A 263 -12.80 16.54 1.51
CA GLY A 263 -13.80 15.52 1.79
C GLY A 263 -13.79 14.37 0.77
N VAL A 264 -13.67 14.66 -0.52
CA VAL A 264 -13.59 13.65 -1.58
C VAL A 264 -12.37 12.75 -1.40
N PHE A 265 -11.20 13.31 -1.11
CA PHE A 265 -9.99 12.51 -0.92
C PHE A 265 -9.97 11.76 0.42
N LEU A 266 -10.56 12.32 1.49
CA LEU A 266 -10.79 11.56 2.73
C LEU A 266 -11.77 10.39 2.52
N ALA A 267 -12.79 10.55 1.69
CA ALA A 267 -13.66 9.42 1.32
C ALA A 267 -12.90 8.39 0.47
N SER A 268 -12.05 8.86 -0.43
CA SER A 268 -11.24 8.02 -1.32
C SER A 268 -10.35 7.06 -0.52
N ILE A 269 -9.69 7.53 0.53
CA ILE A 269 -8.87 6.66 1.38
C ILE A 269 -9.69 5.60 2.13
N LEU A 270 -10.93 5.89 2.51
CA LEU A 270 -11.82 4.91 3.13
C LEU A 270 -12.26 3.82 2.14
N MET A 271 -12.37 4.18 0.87
CA MET A 271 -12.61 3.24 -0.23
C MET A 271 -11.36 2.46 -0.63
N ILE A 272 -10.16 2.92 -0.24
CA ILE A 272 -8.93 2.16 -0.42
C ILE A 272 -8.69 1.26 0.78
N LYS A 273 -8.90 1.66 2.03
CA LYS A 273 -8.67 0.77 3.16
C LYS A 273 -9.40 1.19 4.43
N TYR A 274 -10.07 0.24 5.10
CA TYR A 274 -10.73 0.51 6.37
C TYR A 274 -9.77 0.86 7.50
N THR A 275 -8.51 0.40 7.42
CA THR A 275 -7.47 0.75 8.41
C THR A 275 -7.10 2.23 8.38
N LEU A 276 -7.63 3.02 7.42
CA LEU A 276 -7.49 4.47 7.36
C LEU A 276 -8.65 5.24 8.02
N ILE A 277 -9.66 4.55 8.57
CA ILE A 277 -10.67 5.18 9.42
C ILE A 277 -10.03 5.97 10.58
N PRO A 278 -9.05 5.44 11.33
CA PRO A 278 -8.36 6.19 12.37
C PRO A 278 -7.70 7.47 11.84
N PHE A 279 -7.10 7.46 10.65
CA PHE A 279 -6.51 8.66 10.04
C PHE A 279 -7.57 9.75 9.83
N VAL A 280 -8.70 9.40 9.22
CA VAL A 280 -9.82 10.33 9.00
C VAL A 280 -10.35 10.87 10.33
N LEU A 281 -10.58 10.00 11.32
CA LEU A 281 -11.07 10.41 12.62
C LEU A 281 -10.09 11.33 13.34
N PHE A 282 -8.80 11.00 13.38
CA PHE A 282 -7.79 11.84 14.02
C PHE A 282 -7.60 13.17 13.31
N PHE A 283 -7.76 13.21 11.98
CA PHE A 283 -7.77 14.46 11.24
C PHE A 283 -8.95 15.36 11.65
N LEU A 284 -10.17 14.80 11.74
CA LEU A 284 -11.36 15.53 12.18
C LEU A 284 -11.29 15.97 13.65
N VAL A 285 -10.81 15.10 14.53
CA VAL A 285 -10.57 15.43 15.96
C VAL A 285 -9.53 16.54 16.07
N SER A 286 -8.46 16.49 15.30
CA SER A 286 -7.44 17.55 15.30
C SER A 286 -8.02 18.89 14.83
N MET A 287 -8.92 18.88 13.84
CA MET A 287 -9.65 20.08 13.44
C MET A 287 -10.51 20.66 14.58
N LEU A 288 -11.21 19.82 15.35
CA LEU A 288 -11.98 20.26 16.52
C LEU A 288 -11.08 20.90 17.58
N VAL A 289 -9.99 20.22 17.95
CA VAL A 289 -9.05 20.66 18.99
C VAL A 289 -8.46 22.04 18.67
N PHE A 290 -8.16 22.31 17.39
CA PHE A 290 -7.62 23.60 16.96
C PHE A 290 -8.69 24.58 16.45
N ASN A 291 -9.86 24.54 17.10
CA ASN A 291 -10.95 25.53 17.00
C ASN A 291 -11.48 25.73 15.57
N ARG A 292 -11.51 24.67 14.75
CA ARG A 292 -12.33 24.73 13.53
C ARG A 292 -13.80 24.65 13.93
N SER A 293 -14.62 25.47 13.27
CA SER A 293 -16.05 25.47 13.55
C SER A 293 -16.65 24.09 13.28
N ILE A 294 -17.55 23.62 14.15
CA ILE A 294 -18.30 22.38 13.95
C ILE A 294 -19.00 22.37 12.58
N LYS A 295 -19.43 23.54 12.09
CA LYS A 295 -19.99 23.72 10.73
C LYS A 295 -19.02 23.26 9.63
N THR A 296 -17.72 23.51 9.77
CA THR A 296 -16.71 23.06 8.79
C THR A 296 -16.60 21.54 8.76
N ILE A 297 -16.65 20.91 9.94
CA ILE A 297 -16.58 19.45 10.06
C ILE A 297 -17.85 18.79 9.54
N VAL A 298 -19.02 19.35 9.85
CA VAL A 298 -20.29 18.87 9.28
C VAL A 298 -20.26 18.98 7.76
N LYS A 299 -19.77 20.08 7.19
CA LYS A 299 -19.59 20.22 5.73
C LYS A 299 -18.67 19.15 5.15
N LEU A 300 -17.57 18.82 5.82
CA LEU A 300 -16.69 17.72 5.40
C LEU A 300 -17.42 16.37 5.48
N ALA A 301 -18.11 16.09 6.58
CA ALA A 301 -18.85 14.84 6.77
C ALA A 301 -19.93 14.65 5.70
N ILE A 302 -20.63 15.72 5.30
CA ILE A 302 -21.61 15.71 4.20
C ILE A 302 -21.00 15.29 2.86
N VAL A 303 -19.69 15.50 2.66
CA VAL A 303 -18.99 15.02 1.46
C VAL A 303 -18.41 13.62 1.68
N ILE A 304 -17.79 13.36 2.83
CA ILE A 304 -17.11 12.10 3.12
C ILE A 304 -18.08 10.92 3.13
N ILE A 305 -19.24 11.11 3.78
CA ILE A 305 -20.21 10.02 3.99
C ILE A 305 -20.76 9.56 2.64
N PRO A 306 -21.40 10.38 1.78
CA PRO A 306 -22.02 9.88 0.56
C PRO A 306 -21.02 9.26 -0.43
N VAL A 307 -19.81 9.83 -0.53
CA VAL A 307 -18.78 9.32 -1.45
C VAL A 307 -18.28 7.95 -0.99
N SER A 308 -17.98 7.79 0.31
CA SER A 308 -17.50 6.50 0.83
C SER A 308 -18.63 5.47 0.96
N LEU A 309 -19.87 5.92 1.23
CA LEU A 309 -21.06 5.10 1.43
C LEU A 309 -21.36 4.15 0.28
N VAL A 310 -20.94 4.46 -0.94
CA VAL A 310 -21.10 3.57 -2.09
C VAL A 310 -20.45 2.21 -1.79
N PHE A 311 -19.19 2.18 -1.37
CA PHE A 311 -18.56 0.91 -1.01
C PHE A 311 -19.29 0.19 0.14
N TYR A 312 -19.61 0.93 1.20
CA TYR A 312 -20.29 0.38 2.38
C TYR A 312 -21.71 -0.14 2.06
N LEU A 313 -22.45 0.49 1.15
CA LEU A 313 -23.77 0.05 0.72
C LEU A 313 -23.67 -1.26 -0.05
N ARG A 314 -22.66 -1.42 -0.92
CA ARG A 314 -22.42 -2.70 -1.60
C ARG A 314 -22.20 -3.81 -0.58
N ASN A 315 -21.42 -3.56 0.46
CA ASN A 315 -21.17 -4.54 1.51
C ASN A 315 -22.40 -4.79 2.40
N ILE A 316 -23.20 -3.77 2.72
CA ILE A 316 -24.50 -3.96 3.41
C ILE A 316 -25.44 -4.83 2.58
N ILE A 317 -25.55 -4.56 1.27
CA ILE A 317 -26.47 -5.29 0.39
C ILE A 317 -26.01 -6.74 0.24
N SER A 318 -24.72 -6.94 -0.03
CA SER A 318 -24.15 -8.24 -0.43
C SER A 318 -23.78 -9.13 0.75
N TYR A 319 -23.39 -8.54 1.90
CA TYR A 319 -22.84 -9.28 3.04
C TYR A 319 -23.54 -8.96 4.36
N LYS A 320 -24.56 -8.08 4.37
CA LYS A 320 -25.26 -7.63 5.58
C LYS A 320 -24.33 -7.02 6.64
N ASN A 321 -23.15 -6.55 6.23
CA ASN A 321 -22.18 -5.89 7.10
C ASN A 321 -21.45 -4.79 6.30
N PRO A 322 -21.50 -3.51 6.71
CA PRO A 322 -20.82 -2.43 5.99
C PRO A 322 -19.29 -2.58 5.95
N VAL A 323 -18.69 -3.16 6.99
CA VAL A 323 -17.23 -3.28 7.16
C VAL A 323 -16.74 -4.72 7.02
N TYR A 324 -17.51 -5.57 6.34
CA TYR A 324 -17.18 -6.99 6.11
C TYR A 324 -15.73 -7.17 5.60
N PRO A 325 -14.99 -8.17 6.12
CA PRO A 325 -15.36 -9.17 7.14
C PRO A 325 -15.25 -8.68 8.58
N PHE A 326 -14.77 -7.46 8.79
CA PHE A 326 -14.39 -6.97 10.11
C PHE A 326 -15.62 -6.51 10.88
N PHE A 327 -15.68 -6.86 12.16
CA PHE A 327 -16.76 -6.49 13.08
C PHE A 327 -18.14 -7.02 12.63
N PHE A 328 -19.08 -7.24 13.56
CA PHE A 328 -20.49 -7.54 13.25
C PHE A 328 -20.82 -8.83 12.43
N GLY A 329 -19.85 -9.64 12.01
CA GLY A 329 -20.09 -10.87 11.24
C GLY A 329 -20.59 -10.60 9.81
N GLY A 330 -21.51 -11.40 9.29
CA GLY A 330 -22.14 -11.14 7.99
C GLY A 330 -22.63 -12.39 7.28
N GLU A 331 -23.31 -12.19 6.15
CA GLU A 331 -23.69 -13.27 5.25
C GLU A 331 -22.42 -13.95 4.71
N ASN A 332 -22.44 -15.28 4.67
CA ASN A 332 -21.27 -16.12 4.34
C ASN A 332 -20.05 -15.91 5.28
N PHE A 333 -20.22 -15.33 6.47
CA PHE A 333 -19.15 -15.28 7.47
C PHE A 333 -19.19 -16.56 8.31
N ASN A 334 -18.09 -17.32 8.32
CA ASN A 334 -17.94 -18.48 9.20
C ASN A 334 -17.01 -18.10 10.36
N ALA A 335 -17.59 -17.84 11.53
CA ALA A 335 -16.82 -17.41 12.70
C ALA A 335 -15.74 -18.42 13.11
N LYS A 336 -16.00 -19.73 12.94
CA LYS A 336 -15.02 -20.78 13.25
C LYS A 336 -13.84 -20.71 12.29
N LEU A 337 -14.09 -20.61 10.98
CA LEU A 337 -13.02 -20.45 9.99
C LEU A 337 -12.25 -19.14 10.17
N PHE A 338 -12.94 -18.05 10.52
CA PHE A 338 -12.29 -16.75 10.79
C PHE A 338 -11.47 -16.76 12.09
N GLU A 339 -11.95 -17.38 13.16
CA GLU A 339 -11.21 -17.57 14.41
C GLU A 339 -9.98 -18.45 14.16
N ILE A 340 -10.16 -19.53 13.42
CA ILE A 340 -9.11 -20.39 12.91
C ILE A 340 -8.07 -19.54 12.16
N GLN A 341 -8.48 -18.72 11.20
CA GLN A 341 -7.61 -17.83 10.41
C GLN A 341 -6.90 -16.80 11.29
N ASN A 342 -7.58 -16.18 12.26
CA ASN A 342 -6.92 -15.29 13.21
C ASN A 342 -5.97 -16.02 14.16
N THR A 343 -6.16 -17.32 14.35
CA THR A 343 -5.20 -18.16 15.07
C THR A 343 -3.91 -18.33 14.26
N PHE A 344 -3.94 -18.28 12.92
CA PHE A 344 -2.72 -18.20 12.08
C PHE A 344 -1.94 -16.93 12.35
N ALA A 345 -2.62 -15.78 12.39
CA ALA A 345 -1.99 -14.50 12.74
C ALA A 345 -1.42 -14.52 14.18
N ASN A 346 -1.86 -15.49 15.01
CA ASN A 346 -1.47 -15.64 16.39
C ASN A 346 -0.51 -16.81 16.67
N VAL A 347 0.00 -17.55 15.67
CA VAL A 347 1.01 -18.61 15.88
C VAL A 347 2.19 -18.03 16.68
N PRO A 348 2.67 -18.69 17.75
CA PRO A 348 3.64 -18.13 18.68
C PRO A 348 5.06 -18.27 18.11
N SER A 349 5.47 -17.39 17.19
CA SER A 349 6.89 -17.29 16.80
C SER A 349 7.69 -16.34 17.70
N TYR A 350 7.02 -15.47 18.48
CA TYR A 350 7.65 -14.67 19.53
C TYR A 350 6.71 -14.59 20.74
N THR A 351 7.24 -14.75 21.95
CA THR A 351 6.45 -14.47 23.16
C THR A 351 6.11 -12.98 23.15
N VAL A 352 4.89 -12.62 23.56
CA VAL A 352 4.45 -11.22 23.67
C VAL A 352 5.48 -10.38 24.43
N GLU A 353 6.17 -10.99 25.40
CA GLU A 353 7.30 -10.39 26.12
C GLU A 353 8.50 -10.00 25.24
N GLN A 354 8.92 -10.83 24.27
CA GLN A 354 10.06 -10.53 23.39
C GLN A 354 9.77 -9.34 22.45
N LEU A 355 8.55 -9.28 21.90
CA LEU A 355 8.13 -8.16 21.04
C LEU A 355 7.93 -6.86 21.86
N PHE A 356 7.33 -6.97 23.05
CA PHE A 356 7.16 -5.85 23.97
C PHE A 356 8.50 -5.27 24.41
N VAL A 357 9.49 -6.10 24.74
CA VAL A 357 10.82 -5.65 25.17
C VAL A 357 11.59 -4.95 24.03
N ALA A 358 11.42 -5.38 22.78
CA ALA A 358 12.11 -4.77 21.64
C ALA A 358 11.42 -3.49 21.10
N LEU A 359 10.09 -3.47 20.98
CA LEU A 359 9.37 -2.40 20.28
C LEU A 359 8.98 -1.21 21.16
N ILE A 360 8.74 -1.42 22.46
CA ILE A 360 8.36 -0.35 23.39
C ILE A 360 9.45 0.71 23.47
N PRO A 361 10.74 0.40 23.67
CA PRO A 361 11.78 1.42 23.76
C PRO A 361 11.95 2.20 22.46
N ILE A 362 11.83 1.53 21.31
CA ILE A 362 12.00 2.13 19.97
C ILE A 362 10.87 3.10 19.66
N SER A 363 9.62 2.62 19.80
CA SER A 363 8.42 3.41 19.51
C SER A 363 8.26 4.55 20.51
N LEU A 364 8.43 4.31 21.83
CA LEU A 364 8.43 5.38 22.83
C LEU A 364 9.57 6.37 22.62
N PHE A 365 10.75 5.95 22.19
CA PHE A 365 11.86 6.88 22.00
C PHE A 365 11.66 7.77 20.77
N ILE A 366 11.30 7.19 19.62
CA ILE A 366 10.95 7.96 18.41
C ILE A 366 9.79 8.90 18.73
N PHE A 367 8.81 8.42 19.49
CA PHE A 367 7.68 9.20 19.97
C PHE A 367 8.08 10.34 20.91
N ILE A 368 8.92 10.11 21.92
CA ILE A 368 9.41 11.11 22.86
C ILE A 368 10.28 12.14 22.14
N PHE A 369 11.20 11.70 21.29
CA PHE A 369 12.05 12.60 20.49
C PHE A 369 11.20 13.48 19.58
N PHE A 370 10.25 12.86 18.86
CA PHE A 370 9.32 13.58 18.01
C PHE A 370 8.47 14.55 18.83
N ILE A 371 7.91 14.15 19.96
CA ILE A 371 7.15 15.04 20.85
C ILE A 371 8.00 16.18 21.37
N CYS A 372 9.22 15.95 21.87
CA CYS A 372 10.08 17.01 22.36
C CYS A 372 10.43 18.03 21.26
N PHE A 373 10.75 17.52 20.06
CA PHE A 373 11.00 18.32 18.86
C PHE A 373 9.79 19.15 18.46
N LEU A 374 8.62 18.54 18.51
CA LEU A 374 7.37 19.07 18.03
C LEU A 374 6.74 20.04 19.04
N LEU A 375 6.95 19.82 20.33
CA LEU A 375 6.66 20.80 21.39
C LEU A 375 7.53 22.05 21.26
N ASP A 376 8.81 21.93 20.89
CA ASP A 376 9.67 23.08 20.63
C ASP A 376 9.22 23.86 19.38
N TYR A 377 8.87 23.14 18.31
CA TYR A 377 8.33 23.75 17.10
C TYR A 377 6.97 24.43 17.34
N ILE A 378 6.02 23.76 17.99
CA ILE A 378 4.71 24.32 18.38
C ILE A 378 4.92 25.58 19.24
N LYS A 379 5.84 25.56 20.21
CA LYS A 379 6.15 26.75 21.03
C LYS A 379 6.60 27.92 20.16
N SER A 380 7.35 27.67 19.09
CA SER A 380 7.82 28.71 18.18
C SER A 380 6.77 29.19 17.17
N GLU A 381 5.82 28.35 16.78
CA GLU A 381 4.84 28.61 15.70
C GLU A 381 3.38 28.66 16.19
N LYS A 382 3.15 28.95 17.50
CA LYS A 382 1.85 28.86 18.21
C LYS A 382 0.61 29.42 17.49
N LYS A 383 0.76 30.22 16.43
CA LYS A 383 -0.35 30.89 15.72
C LYS A 383 -0.88 30.13 14.49
N ASN A 384 -0.18 29.13 13.94
CA ASN A 384 -0.67 28.44 12.74
C ASN A 384 -1.45 27.16 13.07
N SER A 385 -2.78 27.27 13.11
CA SER A 385 -3.67 26.13 13.40
C SER A 385 -3.53 24.99 12.40
N THR A 386 -3.16 25.26 11.15
CA THR A 386 -2.93 24.20 10.15
C THR A 386 -1.78 23.29 10.57
N TYR A 387 -0.67 23.85 11.03
CA TYR A 387 0.50 23.06 11.46
C TYR A 387 0.12 22.16 12.63
N ASN A 388 -0.56 22.73 13.62
CA ASN A 388 -0.98 22.02 14.81
C ASN A 388 -1.94 20.86 14.48
N ILE A 389 -2.87 21.05 13.53
CA ILE A 389 -3.78 19.98 13.07
C ILE A 389 -3.00 18.82 12.47
N LEU A 390 -2.07 19.08 11.56
CA LEU A 390 -1.27 18.03 10.90
C LEU A 390 -0.41 17.29 11.91
N ILE A 391 0.26 18.05 12.77
CA ILE A 391 1.09 17.52 13.86
C ILE A 391 0.28 16.60 14.77
N LEU A 392 -0.87 17.05 15.28
CA LEU A 392 -1.69 16.25 16.18
C LEU A 392 -2.24 15.00 15.48
N THR A 393 -2.62 15.13 14.20
CA THR A 393 -3.04 13.98 13.38
C THR A 393 -1.93 12.94 13.30
N ALA A 394 -0.69 13.34 13.00
CA ALA A 394 0.46 12.44 12.92
C ALA A 394 0.76 11.77 14.27
N VAL A 395 0.70 12.53 15.38
CA VAL A 395 0.93 12.00 16.73
C VAL A 395 -0.11 10.97 17.10
N LEU A 396 -1.40 11.27 16.91
CA LEU A 396 -2.50 10.34 17.20
C LEU A 396 -2.42 9.08 16.32
N TYR A 397 -2.11 9.25 15.04
CA TYR A 397 -2.00 8.13 14.10
C TYR A 397 -0.78 7.24 14.40
N LEU A 398 0.36 7.84 14.73
CA LEU A 398 1.55 7.13 15.20
C LEU A 398 1.27 6.34 16.49
N LEU A 399 0.58 6.96 17.46
CA LEU A 399 0.18 6.29 18.71
C LEU A 399 -0.72 5.09 18.44
N PHE A 400 -1.73 5.27 17.59
CA PHE A 400 -2.65 4.20 17.24
C PHE A 400 -1.93 3.02 16.59
N TRP A 401 -1.02 3.27 15.65
CA TRP A 401 -0.28 2.20 14.98
C TRP A 401 0.82 1.59 15.85
N SER A 402 1.45 2.37 16.72
CA SER A 402 2.38 1.83 17.71
C SER A 402 1.66 0.93 18.70
N TRP A 403 0.46 1.34 19.14
CA TRP A 403 -0.40 0.55 20.00
C TRP A 403 -0.84 -0.73 19.28
N THR A 404 -1.47 -0.63 18.11
CA THR A 404 -1.93 -1.82 17.36
C THR A 404 -0.78 -2.76 16.97
N SER A 405 0.39 -2.25 16.58
CA SER A 405 1.56 -3.11 16.30
C SER A 405 2.10 -3.82 17.55
N ALA A 406 1.82 -3.31 18.76
CA ALA A 406 2.14 -4.03 19.99
C ALA A 406 1.16 -5.20 20.25
N PHE A 407 -0.07 -5.13 19.73
CA PHE A 407 -1.08 -6.18 19.90
C PHE A 407 -1.20 -7.14 18.71
N ILE A 408 -0.87 -6.69 17.51
CA ILE A 408 -0.92 -7.45 16.28
C ILE A 408 0.51 -7.93 15.99
N LYS A 409 0.76 -9.24 16.06
CA LYS A 409 2.08 -9.88 15.89
C LYS A 409 2.72 -9.68 14.50
N GLU A 410 2.08 -8.93 13.61
CA GLU A 410 2.53 -8.73 12.24
C GLU A 410 3.33 -7.44 12.07
N THR A 411 4.52 -7.58 11.49
CA THR A 411 5.36 -6.48 10.99
C THR A 411 4.65 -5.59 9.97
N GLN A 412 3.50 -6.04 9.44
CA GLN A 412 2.65 -5.27 8.53
C GLN A 412 2.19 -3.93 9.11
N GLY A 413 2.10 -3.76 10.44
CA GLY A 413 1.72 -2.50 11.08
C GLY A 413 2.62 -1.32 10.70
N MET A 414 3.90 -1.57 10.41
CA MET A 414 4.86 -0.51 10.06
C MET A 414 4.52 0.19 8.73
N ARG A 415 3.90 -0.49 7.77
CA ARG A 415 3.55 0.13 6.48
C ARG A 415 2.54 1.26 6.64
N HIS A 416 1.67 1.17 7.65
CA HIS A 416 0.70 2.19 8.02
C HIS A 416 1.30 3.37 8.78
N LEU A 417 2.59 3.36 9.06
CA LEU A 417 3.26 4.54 9.61
C LEU A 417 3.63 5.54 8.52
N ILE A 418 3.54 5.17 7.24
CA ILE A 418 3.99 6.01 6.13
C ILE A 418 3.28 7.37 6.08
N GLU A 419 2.01 7.44 6.49
CA GLU A 419 1.25 8.70 6.59
C GLU A 419 1.84 9.60 7.69
N SER A 420 2.17 9.02 8.84
CA SER A 420 2.89 9.76 9.90
C SER A 420 4.27 10.20 9.42
N PHE A 421 5.02 9.34 8.75
CA PHE A 421 6.34 9.67 8.19
C PHE A 421 6.29 10.79 7.16
N GLY A 422 5.22 10.87 6.35
CA GLY A 422 5.02 11.98 5.44
C GLY A 422 4.89 13.32 6.18
N ILE A 423 4.09 13.37 7.25
CA ILE A 423 3.93 14.59 8.06
C ILE A 423 5.24 14.91 8.79
N ILE A 424 5.91 13.90 9.35
CA ILE A 424 7.23 14.05 10.00
C ILE A 424 8.24 14.64 9.01
N SER A 425 8.25 14.20 7.76
CA SER A 425 9.16 14.67 6.71
C SER A 425 8.98 16.16 6.41
N LEU A 426 7.74 16.67 6.42
CA LEU A 426 7.43 18.09 6.22
C LEU A 426 8.10 18.96 7.30
N PHE A 427 7.85 18.64 8.56
CA PHE A 427 8.35 19.43 9.69
C PHE A 427 9.84 19.22 9.95
N SER A 428 10.36 18.02 9.69
CA SER A 428 11.80 17.72 9.76
C SER A 428 12.59 18.57 8.76
N ALA A 429 12.09 18.71 7.53
CA ALA A 429 12.71 19.57 6.52
C ALA A 429 12.73 21.04 6.97
N ALA A 430 11.59 21.57 7.44
CA ALA A 430 11.50 22.96 7.88
C ALA A 430 12.42 23.26 9.06
N PHE A 431 12.50 22.35 10.02
CA PHE A 431 13.39 22.47 11.15
C PHE A 431 14.86 22.38 10.75
N LEU A 432 15.25 21.35 9.99
CA LEU A 432 16.63 21.17 9.52
C LEU A 432 17.08 22.42 8.76
N TYR A 433 16.23 22.96 7.90
CA TYR A 433 16.49 24.20 7.20
C TYR A 433 16.74 25.38 8.15
N LYS A 434 15.85 25.60 9.13
CA LYS A 434 15.99 26.67 10.13
C LYS A 434 17.26 26.52 10.95
N LYS A 435 17.62 25.29 11.34
CA LYS A 435 18.79 24.98 12.16
C LYS A 435 20.11 24.99 11.41
N ILE A 436 20.15 24.59 10.14
CA ILE A 436 21.34 24.76 9.30
C ILE A 436 21.74 26.24 9.22
N HIS A 437 20.78 27.16 9.33
CA HIS A 437 21.03 28.60 9.40
C HIS A 437 21.37 29.09 10.82
N ASP A 438 20.88 28.41 11.87
CA ASP A 438 21.16 28.68 13.30
C ASP A 438 22.24 27.72 13.85
N ARG A 439 23.51 28.07 13.62
CA ARG A 439 24.71 27.24 13.89
C ARG A 439 24.89 26.75 15.34
N SER A 440 24.13 27.26 16.31
CA SER A 440 24.48 27.19 17.74
C SER A 440 24.09 25.88 18.45
N LYS A 441 23.16 25.07 17.91
CA LYS A 441 22.61 23.88 18.64
C LYS A 441 22.54 22.56 17.86
N ILE A 442 23.10 22.50 16.64
CA ILE A 442 22.95 21.37 15.72
C ILE A 442 23.50 20.03 16.27
N ILE A 443 24.52 20.07 17.12
CA ILE A 443 25.24 18.88 17.62
C ILE A 443 24.40 18.07 18.62
N LEU A 444 23.71 18.74 19.54
CA LEU A 444 22.91 18.07 20.56
C LEU A 444 21.70 17.34 19.92
N TYR A 445 21.07 17.93 18.91
CA TYR A 445 19.92 17.35 18.23
C TYR A 445 20.28 16.27 17.18
N SER A 446 21.54 16.17 16.76
CA SER A 446 22.01 15.16 15.81
C SER A 446 22.62 13.93 16.46
N LEU A 447 23.32 14.12 17.59
CA LEU A 447 23.87 13.01 18.38
C LEU A 447 22.77 12.13 19.00
N ILE A 448 21.67 12.72 19.46
CA ILE A 448 20.59 11.98 20.13
C ILE A 448 19.95 10.93 19.20
N PRO A 449 19.50 11.25 17.97
CA PRO A 449 18.98 10.24 17.04
C PRO A 449 19.99 9.18 16.64
N ALA A 450 21.27 9.54 16.48
CA ALA A 450 22.31 8.58 16.09
C ALA A 450 22.68 7.62 17.22
N ILE A 451 22.81 8.12 18.45
CA ILE A 451 23.05 7.30 19.64
C ILE A 451 21.85 6.39 19.90
N SER A 452 20.62 6.90 19.72
CA SER A 452 19.43 6.09 19.94
C SER A 452 19.22 5.06 18.85
N ALA A 453 19.44 5.40 17.58
CA ALA A 453 19.45 4.39 16.52
C ALA A 453 20.49 3.30 16.83
N PHE A 454 21.69 3.67 17.29
CA PHE A 454 22.71 2.70 17.71
C PHE A 454 22.26 1.81 18.89
N SER A 455 21.63 2.36 19.93
CA SER A 455 21.13 1.57 21.06
C SER A 455 19.98 0.64 20.64
N ILE A 456 19.15 1.09 19.71
CA ILE A 456 18.04 0.31 19.12
C ILE A 456 18.57 -0.84 18.27
N TYR A 457 19.63 -0.61 17.48
CA TYR A 457 20.35 -1.67 16.77
C TYR A 457 20.81 -2.75 17.72
N TRP A 458 21.47 -2.32 18.79
CA TRP A 458 22.15 -3.22 19.71
C TRP A 458 21.15 -4.09 20.46
N LEU A 459 20.02 -3.51 20.88
CA LEU A 459 18.93 -4.26 21.49
C LEU A 459 18.26 -5.22 20.49
N TYR A 460 17.96 -4.79 19.27
CA TYR A 460 17.36 -5.68 18.26
C TYR A 460 18.31 -6.82 17.84
N PHE A 461 19.61 -6.54 17.75
CA PHE A 461 20.66 -7.50 17.40
C PHE A 461 20.91 -8.56 18.47
N VAL A 462 20.76 -8.19 19.75
CA VAL A 462 20.98 -9.11 20.88
C VAL A 462 19.77 -10.03 21.12
N PHE A 463 18.56 -9.60 20.75
CA PHE A 463 17.33 -10.28 21.20
C PHE A 463 16.49 -10.99 20.12
N VAL A 464 16.84 -10.91 18.83
CA VAL A 464 16.04 -11.55 17.75
C VAL A 464 16.88 -12.59 16.96
N PRO A 465 16.86 -13.87 17.38
CA PRO A 465 17.53 -14.96 16.67
C PRO A 465 16.58 -15.55 15.61
N ASP A 466 16.55 -14.96 14.41
CA ASP A 466 15.67 -15.44 13.32
C ASP A 466 16.50 -15.85 12.08
N PRO A 467 16.25 -16.96 11.40
CA PRO A 467 16.87 -17.26 10.10
C PRO A 467 16.55 -16.22 9.00
N TYR A 468 15.42 -15.50 9.07
CA TYR A 468 15.14 -14.36 8.18
C TYR A 468 16.07 -13.15 8.46
N PHE A 469 16.89 -13.23 9.49
CA PHE A 469 17.77 -12.16 9.97
C PHE A 469 18.99 -11.91 9.09
N GLU A 470 19.45 -12.88 8.29
CA GLU A 470 20.67 -12.68 7.51
C GLU A 470 20.51 -11.58 6.44
N TYR A 471 19.31 -11.44 5.88
CA TYR A 471 18.97 -10.37 4.93
C TYR A 471 18.62 -9.06 5.65
N SER A 472 17.85 -9.14 6.75
CA SER A 472 17.55 -7.95 7.54
C SER A 472 18.82 -7.36 8.13
N LYS A 473 19.88 -8.15 8.39
CA LYS A 473 21.19 -7.69 8.87
C LYS A 473 21.87 -6.70 7.92
N ASN A 474 21.89 -6.98 6.61
CA ASN A 474 22.44 -6.05 5.62
C ASN A 474 21.59 -4.78 5.52
N LEU A 475 20.26 -4.94 5.55
CA LEU A 475 19.32 -3.84 5.49
C LEU A 475 19.37 -2.93 6.72
N LEU A 476 19.44 -3.54 7.90
CA LEU A 476 19.58 -2.91 9.20
C LEU A 476 20.93 -2.21 9.27
N THR A 477 22.03 -2.85 8.85
CA THR A 477 23.36 -2.21 8.77
C THR A 477 23.32 -0.94 7.92
N LEU A 478 22.63 -0.96 6.78
CA LEU A 478 22.40 0.24 5.98
C LEU A 478 21.55 1.26 6.75
N MET A 479 20.42 0.87 7.34
CA MET A 479 19.59 1.74 8.19
C MET A 479 20.36 2.35 9.36
N PHE A 480 21.43 1.72 9.86
CA PHE A 480 22.33 2.27 10.89
C PHE A 480 23.43 3.17 10.36
N LEU A 481 23.89 2.96 9.12
CA LEU A 481 24.77 3.93 8.48
C LEU A 481 24.07 5.28 8.30
N GLN A 482 22.74 5.33 8.11
CA GLN A 482 22.02 6.59 7.86
C GLN A 482 22.19 7.61 9.00
N PRO A 483 21.90 7.30 10.28
CA PRO A 483 22.07 8.23 11.38
C PRO A 483 23.53 8.58 11.65
N VAL A 484 24.46 7.62 11.48
CA VAL A 484 25.89 7.87 11.63
C VAL A 484 26.39 8.84 10.56
N LEU A 485 26.09 8.58 9.29
CA LEU A 485 26.46 9.45 8.19
C LEU A 485 25.76 10.82 8.28
N LEU A 486 24.50 10.87 8.70
CA LEU A 486 23.78 12.10 8.99
C LEU A 486 24.49 12.89 10.10
N THR A 487 24.87 12.25 11.21
CA THR A 487 25.58 12.90 12.31
C THR A 487 26.98 13.35 11.90
N CYS A 488 27.73 12.54 11.16
CA CYS A 488 29.02 12.95 10.59
C CYS A 488 28.86 14.16 9.66
N SER A 489 27.83 14.16 8.80
CA SER A 489 27.50 15.29 7.93
C SER A 489 27.16 16.55 8.74
N LEU A 490 26.40 16.40 9.82
CA LEU A 490 26.00 17.50 10.70
C LEU A 490 27.17 17.99 11.57
N LEU A 491 28.11 17.13 11.97
CA LEU A 491 29.35 17.51 12.65
C LEU A 491 30.27 18.32 11.72
N LEU A 492 30.29 17.99 10.42
CA LEU A 492 30.97 18.79 9.40
C LEU A 492 30.36 20.20 9.27
N LEU A 493 29.10 20.47 9.64
CA LEU A 493 28.50 21.83 9.70
C LEU A 493 29.25 22.79 10.62
N ARG A 494 30.03 22.29 11.59
CA ARG A 494 30.84 23.13 12.48
C ARG A 494 32.13 23.61 11.81
N SER A 495 32.63 22.89 10.81
CA SER A 495 33.80 23.33 10.06
C SER A 495 33.45 24.58 9.23
N LYS A 496 34.43 25.41 8.85
CA LYS A 496 34.21 26.58 7.97
C LYS A 496 33.73 26.21 6.55
N ILE A 497 33.32 24.96 6.31
CA ILE A 497 32.84 24.46 5.04
C ILE A 497 31.49 25.10 4.70
N ASN A 498 31.30 25.38 3.41
CA ASN A 498 30.09 25.99 2.86
C ASN A 498 28.84 25.13 3.17
N SER A 499 27.81 25.74 3.76
CA SER A 499 26.55 25.06 4.14
C SER A 499 25.88 24.28 3.01
N LYS A 500 26.06 24.71 1.75
CA LYS A 500 25.55 23.98 0.58
C LYS A 500 26.23 22.62 0.37
N LYS A 501 27.55 22.54 0.58
CA LYS A 501 28.31 21.28 0.45
C LYS A 501 27.87 20.27 1.52
N ILE A 502 27.50 20.78 2.68
CA ILE A 502 27.17 19.94 3.83
C ILE A 502 25.73 19.45 3.75
N LEU A 503 24.80 20.31 3.30
CA LEU A 503 23.46 19.87 2.93
C LEU A 503 23.50 18.79 1.84
N ALA A 504 24.40 18.90 0.86
CA ALA A 504 24.62 17.85 -0.13
C ALA A 504 25.10 16.53 0.50
N LEU A 505 26.04 16.59 1.46
CA LEU A 505 26.58 15.42 2.15
C LEU A 505 25.54 14.73 3.04
N VAL A 506 24.74 15.52 3.77
CA VAL A 506 23.56 15.03 4.51
C VAL A 506 22.63 14.27 3.57
N ILE A 507 22.35 14.82 2.39
CA ILE A 507 21.38 14.24 1.47
C ILE A 507 21.91 12.98 0.80
N ILE A 508 23.19 12.97 0.39
CA ILE A 508 23.86 11.75 -0.10
C ILE A 508 23.77 10.67 0.97
N SER A 509 24.09 11.02 2.23
CA SER A 509 24.03 10.11 3.38
C SER A 509 22.65 9.51 3.61
N LEU A 510 21.61 10.36 3.55
CA LEU A 510 20.22 9.92 3.68
C LEU A 510 19.80 8.95 2.58
N MET A 511 20.45 8.98 1.42
CA MET A 511 19.96 8.31 0.21
C MET A 511 20.73 7.04 -0.13
N ILE A 512 21.94 6.86 0.41
CA ILE A 512 22.69 5.60 0.28
C ILE A 512 21.85 4.40 0.72
N VAL A 513 21.07 4.54 1.80
CA VAL A 513 20.26 3.46 2.36
C VAL A 513 19.08 3.09 1.47
N PRO A 514 18.21 4.01 1.04
CA PRO A 514 17.18 3.75 0.03
C PRO A 514 17.74 3.23 -1.29
N ILE A 515 18.88 3.76 -1.77
CA ILE A 515 19.53 3.28 -3.00
C ILE A 515 19.96 1.83 -2.80
N GLY A 516 20.63 1.52 -1.69
CA GLY A 516 21.03 0.15 -1.34
C GLY A 516 19.82 -0.76 -1.20
N PHE A 517 18.78 -0.33 -0.46
CA PHE A 517 17.52 -1.07 -0.34
C PHE A 517 16.94 -1.35 -1.72
N ALA A 518 16.78 -0.35 -2.58
CA ALA A 518 16.20 -0.52 -3.91
C ALA A 518 17.08 -1.38 -4.83
N ALA A 519 18.40 -1.26 -4.69
CA ALA A 519 19.38 -2.03 -5.45
C ALA A 519 19.37 -3.52 -5.12
N PHE A 520 19.27 -3.84 -3.82
CA PHE A 520 19.34 -5.21 -3.30
C PHE A 520 17.96 -5.83 -3.07
N ALA A 521 16.89 -5.03 -3.10
CA ALA A 521 15.53 -5.52 -3.17
C ALA A 521 15.38 -6.46 -4.37
N LYS A 522 14.58 -7.51 -4.18
CA LYS A 522 14.42 -8.59 -5.14
C LYS A 522 15.56 -9.58 -5.29
N ARG A 523 16.48 -9.68 -4.31
CA ARG A 523 17.53 -10.73 -4.22
C ARG A 523 18.33 -10.92 -5.52
N THR A 524 18.46 -9.86 -6.30
CA THR A 524 18.99 -9.89 -7.66
C THR A 524 19.96 -8.73 -7.83
N ALA A 525 21.07 -8.97 -8.53
CA ALA A 525 22.00 -7.90 -8.82
C ALA A 525 21.29 -6.74 -9.54
N LEU A 526 21.75 -5.51 -9.31
CA LEU A 526 21.18 -4.29 -9.90
C LEU A 526 21.00 -4.37 -11.42
N TRP A 527 21.91 -5.07 -12.10
CA TRP A 527 22.07 -5.06 -13.55
C TRP A 527 21.80 -6.41 -14.21
N GLU A 528 21.39 -7.42 -13.43
CA GLU A 528 20.87 -8.65 -14.01
C GLU A 528 19.43 -8.39 -14.48
N TYR A 529 19.11 -8.90 -15.67
CA TYR A 529 17.74 -9.04 -16.17
C TYR A 529 17.40 -10.53 -16.15
N PRO A 530 17.22 -11.11 -14.95
CA PRO A 530 16.86 -12.52 -14.82
C PRO A 530 15.53 -12.78 -15.52
N SER A 531 15.32 -14.01 -15.98
CA SER A 531 13.99 -14.44 -16.42
C SER A 531 13.00 -14.37 -15.24
N ASP A 532 11.69 -14.24 -15.53
CA ASP A 532 10.68 -14.27 -14.46
C ASP A 532 10.81 -15.56 -13.63
N GLU A 533 11.10 -16.69 -14.28
CA GLU A 533 11.39 -17.99 -13.66
C GLU A 533 12.54 -17.92 -12.66
N GLU A 534 13.69 -17.37 -13.04
CA GLU A 534 14.85 -17.21 -12.13
C GLU A 534 14.52 -16.32 -10.92
N VAL A 535 13.72 -15.27 -11.11
CA VAL A 535 13.32 -14.41 -9.97
C VAL A 535 12.39 -15.16 -9.03
N ILE A 536 11.40 -15.88 -9.57
CA ILE A 536 10.45 -16.66 -8.78
C ILE A 536 11.19 -17.78 -8.05
N GLU A 537 12.13 -18.46 -8.68
CA GLU A 537 13.01 -19.47 -8.05
C GLU A 537 13.80 -18.87 -6.88
N ARG A 538 14.42 -17.70 -7.04
CA ARG A 538 15.16 -17.04 -5.94
C ARG A 538 14.26 -16.60 -4.77
N TYR A 539 13.00 -16.29 -5.07
CA TYR A 539 12.02 -15.80 -4.09
C TYR A 539 11.30 -16.92 -3.35
N TYR A 540 10.96 -17.98 -4.07
CA TYR A 540 10.20 -19.13 -3.61
C TYR A 540 10.92 -20.43 -4.01
N PRO A 541 12.18 -20.64 -3.57
CA PRO A 541 13.01 -21.75 -4.04
C PRO A 541 12.32 -23.10 -3.83
N ASP A 542 11.74 -23.29 -2.64
CA ASP A 542 11.11 -24.56 -2.27
C ASP A 542 9.71 -24.75 -2.87
N HIS A 543 9.24 -23.77 -3.64
CA HIS A 543 7.90 -23.82 -4.22
C HIS A 543 7.89 -23.68 -5.74
N PHE A 544 8.92 -23.07 -6.31
CA PHE A 544 9.00 -22.84 -7.75
C PHE A 544 8.94 -24.16 -8.54
N GLU A 545 9.62 -25.19 -8.05
CA GLU A 545 9.57 -26.52 -8.66
C GLU A 545 8.16 -27.11 -8.71
N VAL A 546 7.37 -26.95 -7.64
CA VAL A 546 5.98 -27.45 -7.64
C VAL A 546 5.09 -26.65 -8.58
N PHE A 547 5.33 -25.35 -8.78
CA PHE A 547 4.59 -24.54 -9.76
C PHE A 547 4.86 -25.06 -11.17
N GLN A 548 6.14 -25.28 -11.50
CA GLN A 548 6.54 -25.84 -12.79
C GLN A 548 5.94 -27.24 -12.98
N TYR A 549 6.00 -28.09 -11.95
CA TYR A 549 5.43 -29.42 -11.99
C TYR A 549 3.92 -29.38 -12.28
N ILE A 550 3.16 -28.58 -11.52
CA ILE A 550 1.71 -28.45 -11.69
C ILE A 550 1.38 -27.95 -13.09
N ASN A 551 2.02 -26.87 -13.53
CA ASN A 551 1.73 -26.23 -14.80
C ASN A 551 2.06 -27.11 -16.00
N LYS A 552 3.09 -27.97 -15.88
CA LYS A 552 3.57 -28.86 -16.94
C LYS A 552 2.84 -30.21 -16.98
N ASN A 553 2.58 -30.82 -15.82
CA ASN A 553 2.18 -32.23 -15.76
C ASN A 553 0.68 -32.44 -15.48
N LEU A 554 -0.02 -31.47 -14.89
CA LEU A 554 -1.45 -31.64 -14.62
C LEU A 554 -2.31 -31.24 -15.84
N PRO A 555 -3.49 -31.86 -16.06
CA PRO A 555 -4.46 -31.41 -17.07
C PRO A 555 -4.83 -29.94 -16.93
N ALA A 556 -5.16 -29.24 -18.02
CA ALA A 556 -5.48 -27.81 -17.98
C ALA A 556 -6.74 -27.47 -17.17
N ASP A 557 -7.68 -28.40 -17.10
CA ASP A 557 -8.92 -28.36 -16.32
C ASP A 557 -8.75 -28.92 -14.89
N ALA A 558 -7.53 -29.29 -14.49
CA ALA A 558 -7.25 -29.77 -13.14
C ALA A 558 -7.65 -28.73 -12.09
N LYS A 559 -8.33 -29.23 -11.05
CA LYS A 559 -8.71 -28.43 -9.88
C LYS A 559 -7.99 -28.93 -8.64
N ILE A 560 -7.36 -27.99 -7.94
CA ILE A 560 -6.48 -28.25 -6.80
C ILE A 560 -7.11 -27.68 -5.53
N LEU A 561 -7.27 -28.51 -4.50
CA LEU A 561 -7.59 -28.05 -3.15
C LEU A 561 -6.32 -27.59 -2.45
N SER A 562 -6.28 -26.35 -1.97
CA SER A 562 -5.12 -25.84 -1.24
C SER A 562 -5.37 -24.58 -0.42
N LEU A 563 -4.60 -24.39 0.65
CA LEU A 563 -4.46 -23.10 1.37
C LEU A 563 -3.32 -22.24 0.81
N TYR A 564 -2.65 -22.74 -0.21
CA TYR A 564 -1.43 -22.18 -0.73
C TYR A 564 -1.64 -20.78 -1.34
N ASN A 565 -0.76 -19.86 -0.97
CA ASN A 565 -0.96 -18.42 -1.19
C ASN A 565 -0.40 -17.91 -2.53
N GLN A 566 0.54 -18.62 -3.17
CA GLN A 566 1.22 -18.18 -4.39
C GLN A 566 0.47 -18.59 -5.67
N ARG A 567 -0.85 -18.37 -5.67
CA ARG A 567 -1.79 -18.85 -6.70
C ARG A 567 -1.58 -18.25 -8.07
N TYR A 568 -1.11 -17.01 -8.12
CA TYR A 568 -0.83 -16.29 -9.36
C TYR A 568 0.13 -17.06 -10.29
N TYR A 569 1.00 -17.92 -9.75
CA TYR A 569 1.94 -18.72 -10.52
C TYR A 569 1.43 -20.13 -10.88
N ILE A 570 0.26 -20.52 -10.38
CA ILE A 570 -0.36 -21.81 -10.66
C ILE A 570 -1.50 -21.60 -11.66
N LYS A 571 -1.32 -22.10 -12.89
CA LYS A 571 -2.26 -21.95 -14.01
C LYS A 571 -3.37 -23.00 -13.97
N ARG A 572 -3.84 -23.36 -12.78
CA ARG A 572 -4.90 -24.35 -12.52
C ARG A 572 -5.92 -23.75 -11.57
N GLU A 573 -7.16 -24.23 -11.60
CA GLU A 573 -8.16 -23.74 -10.67
C GLU A 573 -7.79 -24.18 -9.25
N ILE A 574 -7.63 -23.24 -8.32
CA ILE A 574 -7.38 -23.55 -6.92
C ILE A 574 -8.64 -23.28 -6.10
N LEU A 575 -9.22 -24.34 -5.55
CA LEU A 575 -10.27 -24.26 -4.55
C LEU A 575 -9.62 -23.99 -3.17
N PRO A 576 -9.86 -22.83 -2.53
CA PRO A 576 -9.39 -22.57 -1.18
C PRO A 576 -9.84 -23.65 -0.21
N ALA A 577 -8.89 -24.25 0.51
CA ALA A 577 -9.24 -25.27 1.49
C ALA A 577 -9.96 -24.69 2.72
N ASP A 578 -9.91 -23.37 2.91
CA ASP A 578 -10.69 -22.63 3.89
C ASP A 578 -12.01 -22.07 3.32
N SER A 579 -12.39 -22.46 2.09
CA SER A 579 -13.69 -22.11 1.52
C SER A 579 -14.82 -22.79 2.30
N PRO A 580 -15.95 -22.10 2.58
CA PRO A 580 -17.10 -22.74 3.21
C PRO A 580 -17.65 -23.90 2.37
N ARG A 581 -17.38 -23.91 1.05
CA ARG A 581 -17.72 -25.02 0.15
C ARG A 581 -17.08 -26.35 0.57
N VAL A 582 -15.96 -26.29 1.30
CA VAL A 582 -15.22 -27.45 1.80
C VAL A 582 -15.21 -27.54 3.32
N SER A 583 -16.17 -26.90 4.01
CA SER A 583 -16.28 -26.95 5.48
C SER A 583 -16.36 -28.39 6.03
N PHE A 584 -16.94 -29.30 5.23
CA PHE A 584 -17.07 -30.72 5.53
C PHE A 584 -15.73 -31.44 5.77
N LEU A 585 -14.61 -30.87 5.29
CA LEU A 585 -13.27 -31.37 5.56
C LEU A 585 -12.88 -31.21 7.04
N TYR A 586 -13.54 -30.32 7.78
CA TYR A 586 -13.26 -30.01 9.19
C TYR A 586 -14.38 -30.50 10.13
N GLU A 587 -15.32 -31.24 9.58
CA GLU A 587 -16.40 -31.91 10.31
C GLU A 587 -15.98 -33.36 10.60
N ASN A 588 -16.72 -34.07 11.46
CA ASN A 588 -16.44 -35.48 11.77
C ASN A 588 -16.87 -36.43 10.63
N THR A 589 -16.41 -36.10 9.42
CA THR A 589 -16.67 -36.83 8.18
C THR A 589 -15.62 -37.96 8.04
N SER A 590 -16.02 -39.10 7.48
CA SER A 590 -15.05 -40.16 7.13
C SER A 590 -14.18 -39.72 5.95
N ILE A 591 -12.96 -40.28 5.84
CA ILE A 591 -12.04 -39.96 4.74
C ILE A 591 -12.68 -40.23 3.38
N ASP A 592 -13.33 -41.38 3.20
CA ASP A 592 -13.99 -41.72 1.94
C ASP A 592 -15.12 -40.75 1.57
N SER A 593 -15.94 -40.34 2.54
CA SER A 593 -17.04 -39.41 2.28
C SER A 593 -16.50 -38.02 1.89
N ALA A 594 -15.44 -37.57 2.54
CA ALA A 594 -14.79 -36.31 2.19
C ALA A 594 -14.16 -36.35 0.79
N ILE A 595 -13.44 -37.43 0.46
CA ILE A 595 -12.83 -37.64 -0.86
C ILE A 595 -13.90 -37.66 -1.95
N ASN A 596 -14.93 -38.50 -1.81
CA ASN A 596 -16.01 -38.60 -2.79
C ASN A 596 -16.70 -37.23 -3.01
N LYS A 597 -16.82 -36.43 -1.95
CA LYS A 597 -17.39 -35.09 -2.04
C LYS A 597 -16.45 -34.11 -2.76
N LEU A 598 -15.14 -34.17 -2.52
CA LEU A 598 -14.15 -33.40 -3.30
C LEU A 598 -14.19 -33.76 -4.78
N GLU A 599 -14.23 -35.05 -5.12
CA GLU A 599 -14.37 -35.54 -6.50
C GLU A 599 -15.66 -35.03 -7.15
N SER A 600 -16.78 -35.05 -6.42
CA SER A 600 -18.06 -34.49 -6.91
C SER A 600 -18.00 -32.98 -7.20
N MET A 601 -17.04 -32.27 -6.61
CA MET A 601 -16.76 -30.86 -6.88
C MET A 601 -15.72 -30.67 -8.00
N GLY A 602 -15.28 -31.76 -8.63
CA GLY A 602 -14.24 -31.78 -9.66
C GLY A 602 -12.83 -31.59 -9.12
N VAL A 603 -12.60 -31.70 -7.81
CA VAL A 603 -11.24 -31.61 -7.24
C VAL A 603 -10.52 -32.94 -7.49
N ASN A 604 -9.41 -32.88 -8.22
CA ASN A 604 -8.59 -34.06 -8.54
C ASN A 604 -7.28 -34.10 -7.76
N TYR A 605 -6.85 -32.94 -7.24
CA TYR A 605 -5.55 -32.80 -6.61
C TYR A 605 -5.63 -32.05 -5.29
N ILE A 606 -4.70 -32.33 -4.38
CA ILE A 606 -4.54 -31.64 -3.11
C ILE A 606 -3.09 -31.18 -3.00
N LEU A 607 -2.89 -29.88 -2.78
CA LEU A 607 -1.56 -29.29 -2.56
C LEU A 607 -1.46 -28.83 -1.11
N VAL A 608 -0.44 -29.32 -0.40
CA VAL A 608 -0.23 -29.07 1.03
C VAL A 608 1.19 -28.57 1.25
N SER A 609 1.35 -27.38 1.84
CA SER A 609 2.68 -26.92 2.30
C SER A 609 3.00 -27.41 3.73
N GLU A 610 4.27 -27.55 4.08
CA GLU A 610 4.70 -27.90 5.44
C GLU A 610 4.30 -26.82 6.46
N MET A 611 4.36 -25.55 6.06
CA MET A 611 3.81 -24.45 6.86
C MET A 611 2.33 -24.69 7.14
N GLU A 612 1.57 -25.18 6.16
CA GLU A 612 0.15 -25.50 6.33
C GLU A 612 -0.11 -26.68 7.26
N LYS A 613 0.77 -27.69 7.27
CA LYS A 613 0.62 -28.87 8.14
C LYS A 613 0.60 -28.52 9.62
N ASN A 614 1.31 -27.46 9.99
CA ASN A 614 1.41 -26.99 11.36
C ASN A 614 0.22 -26.13 11.79
N LEU A 615 -0.72 -25.86 10.89
CA LEU A 615 -1.87 -25.05 11.21
C LEU A 615 -2.91 -25.84 12.01
N PRO A 616 -3.38 -25.35 13.17
CA PRO A 616 -4.27 -26.12 14.05
C PRO A 616 -5.54 -26.64 13.39
N PHE A 617 -6.10 -25.90 12.43
CA PHE A 617 -7.29 -26.34 11.71
C PHE A 617 -6.99 -27.31 10.57
N TRP A 618 -5.82 -27.20 9.93
CA TRP A 618 -5.42 -28.17 8.94
C TRP A 618 -5.21 -29.53 9.62
N GLN A 619 -4.67 -29.54 10.83
CA GLN A 619 -4.48 -30.75 11.64
C GLN A 619 -5.79 -31.49 11.96
N ILE A 620 -6.91 -30.79 12.10
CA ILE A 620 -8.22 -31.42 12.28
C ILE A 620 -8.90 -31.78 10.95
N SER A 621 -8.31 -31.40 9.81
CA SER A 621 -8.89 -31.70 8.51
C SER A 621 -8.81 -33.19 8.20
N VAL A 622 -9.82 -33.69 7.48
CA VAL A 622 -9.86 -35.06 6.96
C VAL A 622 -8.68 -35.32 6.03
N VAL A 623 -8.21 -34.30 5.31
CA VAL A 623 -7.05 -34.39 4.41
C VAL A 623 -5.76 -34.65 5.20
N HIS A 624 -5.55 -33.94 6.31
CA HIS A 624 -4.40 -34.19 7.19
C HIS A 624 -4.46 -35.58 7.82
N ARG A 625 -5.63 -36.02 8.31
CA ARG A 625 -5.79 -37.40 8.80
C ARG A 625 -5.50 -38.44 7.72
N ALA A 626 -5.99 -38.23 6.49
CA ALA A 626 -5.72 -39.12 5.37
C ALA A 626 -4.23 -39.18 5.01
N HIS A 627 -3.50 -38.08 5.16
CA HIS A 627 -2.06 -38.03 5.01
C HIS A 627 -1.33 -38.86 6.09
N GLU A 628 -1.65 -38.63 7.37
CA GLU A 628 -1.04 -39.33 8.50
C GLU A 628 -1.33 -40.84 8.48
N GLU A 629 -2.56 -41.22 8.11
CA GLU A 629 -3.01 -42.62 8.03
C GLU A 629 -2.52 -43.34 6.75
N ARG A 630 -1.76 -42.66 5.87
CA ARG A 630 -1.30 -43.18 4.58
C ARG A 630 -2.42 -43.79 3.74
N ASN A 631 -3.53 -43.08 3.63
CA ASN A 631 -4.70 -43.58 2.91
C ASN A 631 -4.36 -43.85 1.43
N LEU A 632 -4.69 -45.04 0.94
CA LEU A 632 -4.38 -45.50 -0.41
C LEU A 632 -5.05 -44.68 -1.53
N LYS A 633 -6.07 -43.87 -1.21
CA LYS A 633 -6.75 -42.97 -2.17
C LYS A 633 -6.01 -41.67 -2.45
N LEU A 634 -4.92 -41.39 -1.74
CA LEU A 634 -4.08 -40.21 -1.98
C LEU A 634 -2.72 -40.68 -2.48
N THR A 635 -2.50 -40.54 -3.79
CA THR A 635 -1.22 -40.87 -4.42
C THR A 635 -0.34 -39.64 -4.45
N VAL A 636 0.86 -39.71 -3.88
CA VAL A 636 1.83 -38.60 -3.95
C VAL A 636 2.37 -38.50 -5.38
N LEU A 637 2.10 -37.37 -6.04
CA LEU A 637 2.63 -37.08 -7.38
C LEU A 637 3.96 -36.32 -7.32
N TYR A 638 4.08 -35.41 -6.36
CA TYR A 638 5.26 -34.59 -6.17
C TYR A 638 5.45 -34.30 -4.68
N LYS A 639 6.71 -34.31 -4.24
CA LYS A 639 7.08 -33.96 -2.87
C LYS A 639 8.48 -33.36 -2.83
N ASN A 640 8.63 -32.25 -2.15
CA ASN A 640 9.92 -31.72 -1.72
C ASN A 640 9.88 -31.43 -0.20
N GLU A 641 10.84 -30.64 0.30
CA GLU A 641 10.93 -30.31 1.72
C GLU A 641 9.75 -29.47 2.22
N GLU A 642 9.16 -28.62 1.38
CA GLU A 642 8.15 -27.64 1.81
C GLU A 642 6.74 -27.94 1.30
N VAL A 643 6.58 -28.78 0.28
CA VAL A 643 5.29 -29.00 -0.39
C VAL A 643 5.09 -30.45 -0.80
N THR A 644 3.87 -30.94 -0.63
CA THR A 644 3.42 -32.23 -1.18
C THR A 644 2.16 -32.05 -2.03
N LEU A 645 2.16 -32.61 -3.23
CA LEU A 645 1.02 -32.66 -4.14
C LEU A 645 0.49 -34.11 -4.23
N TYR A 646 -0.79 -34.28 -3.92
CA TYR A 646 -1.51 -35.55 -4.00
C TYR A 646 -2.48 -35.55 -5.19
N GLU A 647 -2.64 -36.71 -5.81
CA GLU A 647 -3.76 -37.05 -6.68
C GLU A 647 -4.78 -37.87 -5.90
N ILE A 648 -6.06 -37.55 -6.13
CA ILE A 648 -7.19 -38.30 -5.61
C ILE A 648 -7.51 -39.42 -6.61
N SER A 649 -7.47 -40.68 -6.15
CA SER A 649 -7.61 -41.89 -6.97
C SER A 649 -8.74 -42.81 -6.53
#